data_AF-A0A814GVI8-F1
#
_entry.id   AF-A0A814GVI8-F1
#
_cell.length_a   1.000
_cell.length_b   1.000
_cell.length_c   1.000
_cell.angle_alpha   90.00
_cell.angle_beta   90.00
_cell.angle_gamma   90.00
#
_symmetry.space_group_name_H-M   'P 1'
#
loop_
_entity.id
_entity.type
_entity.pdbx_description
1 polymer ?
#
loop_
_entity_poly.entity_id
_entity_poly.type
_entity_poly.pdbx_seq_one_letter_code
_entity_poly.pdbx_strand_id
1 'polypeptide(L)'
;MHRSSVFFIIGFLISTTNGFYSSNDDVIELDPSNFDRLVMQSSDLWIVEFYAPWCGHCQNLVPEWKRVATALKGIVKIGAVDADTHKSLGQQYGISGFPTIKIFGSNKRSPTNYQGGRTADAIVEQALNQLRTIVNERLGKRTGGGSSGSGSGSGNEGKDTIELTDSNFDSTVIDSEDMWLVEFMAPWCGHCKNLAPEWARAAIELKGKVKLGVVDATVHTQLAQRYGIQGFPTIKFFPSGRKDGQAEEYDGGRTSSDIVTWALDKFQANVPAPDVLEITNQAVLDDNCAEKQLCIISFLPNILDCQSTCRNEHLSMLKNFAENYKRNRWGWLWVEAFRQQKLEDAVGIGGFGYPAQVAINTRKGKYAVLKGAFSQTGISSFLKELSAGRLTSPLVPLNGVAEGKLPTIIDSEPWDGQDGKLDFVEDIDLSDVNLDDDDDDDDSNKRKKVINYRCPKFFQNNFILIMQSLSVYARLFARAISSTEAEHILFNGLLRLSSSTVHTTQTSNNLAITYPSTAIKHAVHLVTVSSGYSSHDNNEYECIIQTKRRNSLIEQKSHPSNVYGDDAFFITKHRLGDFLGVADGVGGWREHGIDPSLFSRSLMDACKSLIDNKLIDLNPSTLKELLSKGYKQLLEDKQCIIGSSTACIVALHNEERILHTANLGDSGFVVIRKNTIVHRSQEQQHYFNSPFQLAIHPTVKDPRLIADSPDLASVTSFHVEENDFIVIATDGLWDNLPDATILAEIKQIKVS
;
A
#
# COMPACT_ATOMS: atom_id res chain seq x y z
N MET A 1 -83.59 53.73 -48.28
CA MET A 1 -83.16 55.14 -48.19
C MET A 1 -82.47 55.35 -46.85
N HIS A 2 -81.30 55.97 -46.89
CA HIS A 2 -80.36 56.18 -45.78
C HIS A 2 -80.94 56.79 -44.50
N ARG A 3 -80.37 56.41 -43.35
CA ARG A 3 -79.85 57.38 -42.38
C ARG A 3 -78.79 56.75 -41.47
N SER A 4 -77.58 57.30 -41.58
CA SER A 4 -76.41 57.02 -40.76
C SER A 4 -76.60 57.49 -39.31
N SER A 5 -76.08 56.75 -38.35
CA SER A 5 -75.74 57.26 -37.03
C SER A 5 -74.44 56.60 -36.59
N VAL A 6 -73.43 57.45 -36.46
CA VAL A 6 -72.04 57.14 -36.09
C VAL A 6 -71.97 57.05 -34.57
N PHE A 7 -71.56 55.92 -34.02
CA PHE A 7 -71.13 55.79 -32.62
C PHE A 7 -69.61 55.60 -32.60
N PHE A 8 -68.91 56.54 -31.99
CA PHE A 8 -67.48 56.45 -31.66
C PHE A 8 -67.30 55.43 -30.53
N ILE A 9 -66.63 54.30 -30.81
CA ILE A 9 -66.11 53.41 -29.78
C ILE A 9 -64.60 53.66 -29.71
N ILE A 10 -64.16 54.24 -28.59
CA ILE A 10 -62.75 54.41 -28.23
C ILE A 10 -62.21 53.01 -27.92
N GLY A 11 -61.41 52.46 -28.83
CA GLY A 11 -60.68 51.22 -28.62
C GLY A 11 -59.47 51.46 -27.72
N PHE A 12 -59.53 50.96 -26.50
CA PHE A 12 -58.38 50.85 -25.60
C PHE A 12 -57.53 49.65 -26.08
N LEU A 13 -56.47 49.93 -26.84
CA LEU A 13 -55.47 48.93 -27.23
C LEU A 13 -54.63 48.57 -26.00
N ILE A 14 -54.90 47.41 -25.41
CA ILE A 14 -54.01 46.79 -24.43
C ILE A 14 -52.86 46.14 -25.21
N SER A 15 -51.69 46.77 -25.18
CA SER A 15 -50.44 46.20 -25.70
C SER A 15 -49.99 45.07 -24.76
N THR A 16 -50.10 43.82 -25.19
CA THR A 16 -49.49 42.68 -24.50
C THR A 16 -48.00 42.59 -24.88
N THR A 17 -47.11 42.88 -23.94
CA THR A 17 -45.66 42.73 -24.12
C THR A 17 -45.25 41.26 -24.01
N ASN A 18 -44.68 40.69 -25.07
CA ASN A 18 -44.09 39.34 -25.06
C ASN A 18 -42.71 39.39 -24.37
N GLY A 19 -42.66 39.15 -23.06
CA GLY A 19 -41.41 38.95 -22.32
C GLY A 19 -40.75 37.60 -22.66
N PHE A 20 -39.42 37.51 -22.56
CA PHE A 20 -38.66 36.27 -22.80
C PHE A 20 -38.80 35.25 -21.66
N TYR A 21 -39.20 35.72 -20.48
CA TYR A 21 -39.30 34.94 -19.26
C TYR A 21 -40.73 35.03 -18.73
N SER A 22 -41.22 33.92 -18.20
CA SER A 22 -42.57 33.80 -17.66
C SER A 22 -42.53 33.43 -16.18
N SER A 23 -43.66 33.54 -15.49
CA SER A 23 -43.78 33.15 -14.08
C SER A 23 -43.52 31.66 -13.81
N ASN A 24 -43.47 30.82 -14.85
CA ASN A 24 -43.12 29.40 -14.75
C ASN A 24 -41.60 29.14 -14.86
N ASP A 25 -40.80 30.14 -15.22
CA ASP A 25 -39.35 30.02 -15.29
C ASP A 25 -38.71 30.36 -13.92
N ASP A 26 -37.54 29.79 -13.64
CA ASP A 26 -36.77 30.11 -12.43
C ASP A 26 -36.08 31.49 -12.49
N VAL A 27 -36.20 32.18 -13.63
CA VAL A 27 -35.68 33.54 -13.87
C VAL A 27 -36.67 34.57 -13.32
N ILE A 28 -36.19 35.47 -12.48
CA ILE A 28 -37.03 36.53 -11.89
C ILE A 28 -37.06 37.73 -12.82
N GLU A 29 -38.24 38.07 -13.35
CA GLU A 29 -38.41 39.28 -14.15
C GLU A 29 -38.37 40.53 -13.25
N LEU A 30 -37.48 41.45 -13.61
CA LEU A 30 -37.18 42.65 -12.85
C LEU A 30 -37.60 43.90 -13.63
N ASP A 31 -38.25 44.81 -12.93
CA ASP A 31 -38.77 46.06 -13.45
C ASP A 31 -38.51 47.21 -12.44
N PRO A 32 -38.67 48.49 -12.82
CA PRO A 32 -38.40 49.62 -11.92
C PRO A 32 -39.21 49.61 -10.62
N SER A 33 -40.37 48.95 -10.55
CA SER A 33 -41.18 48.87 -9.35
C SER A 33 -40.68 47.82 -8.34
N ASN A 34 -39.93 46.81 -8.81
CA ASN A 34 -39.50 45.68 -7.99
C ASN A 34 -37.98 45.59 -7.80
N PHE A 35 -37.18 46.22 -8.67
CA PHE A 35 -35.73 46.06 -8.73
C PHE A 35 -35.05 46.47 -7.42
N ASP A 36 -35.39 47.64 -6.88
CA ASP A 36 -34.79 48.13 -5.63
C ASP A 36 -35.09 47.20 -4.44
N ARG A 37 -36.34 46.74 -4.35
CA ARG A 37 -36.79 45.86 -3.27
C ARG A 37 -36.17 44.47 -3.37
N LEU A 38 -36.09 43.90 -4.57
CA LEU A 38 -35.62 42.52 -4.76
C LEU A 38 -34.09 42.43 -4.82
N VAL A 39 -33.42 43.37 -5.49
CA VAL A 39 -31.97 43.33 -5.74
C VAL A 39 -31.21 44.19 -4.76
N MET A 40 -31.57 45.47 -4.62
CA MET A 40 -30.77 46.45 -3.87
C MET A 40 -30.88 46.30 -2.35
N GLN A 41 -32.06 45.88 -1.86
CA GLN A 41 -32.32 45.65 -0.43
C GLN A 41 -32.03 44.21 0.01
N SER A 42 -31.72 43.30 -0.92
CA SER A 42 -31.41 41.90 -0.60
C SER A 42 -29.94 41.69 -0.25
N SER A 43 -29.67 40.79 0.70
CA SER A 43 -28.34 40.29 1.05
C SER A 43 -27.83 39.18 0.11
N ASP A 44 -28.68 38.67 -0.78
CA ASP A 44 -28.37 37.54 -1.66
C ASP A 44 -27.52 37.98 -2.85
N LEU A 45 -26.68 37.10 -3.40
CA LEU A 45 -25.99 37.39 -4.66
C LEU A 45 -27.02 37.41 -5.81
N TRP A 46 -26.99 38.47 -6.62
CA TRP A 46 -27.87 38.63 -7.78
C TRP A 46 -27.05 38.71 -9.05
N ILE A 47 -27.49 37.99 -10.08
CA ILE A 47 -26.94 38.12 -11.44
C ILE A 47 -28.10 38.49 -12.36
N VAL A 48 -27.97 39.62 -13.04
CA VAL A 48 -29.06 40.21 -13.81
C VAL A 48 -28.65 40.39 -15.26
N GLU A 49 -29.44 39.83 -16.18
CA GLU A 49 -29.35 40.10 -17.61
C GLU A 49 -30.18 41.35 -17.96
N PHE A 50 -29.57 42.28 -18.69
CA PHE A 50 -30.27 43.39 -19.35
C PHE A 50 -30.38 43.05 -20.84
N TYR A 51 -31.61 42.89 -21.32
CA TYR A 51 -31.91 42.41 -22.67
C TYR A 51 -32.89 43.34 -23.42
N ALA A 52 -33.05 43.08 -24.72
CA ALA A 52 -34.09 43.68 -25.56
C ALA A 52 -34.81 42.59 -26.39
N PRO A 53 -36.16 42.59 -26.50
CA PRO A 53 -36.91 41.51 -27.16
C PRO A 53 -36.58 41.29 -28.65
N TRP A 54 -36.13 42.33 -29.34
CA TRP A 54 -35.74 42.27 -30.76
C TRP A 54 -34.30 41.82 -30.99
N CYS A 55 -33.49 41.63 -29.94
CA CYS A 55 -32.07 41.32 -30.07
C CYS A 55 -31.84 39.81 -30.24
N GLY A 56 -31.30 39.40 -31.39
CA GLY A 56 -30.99 37.98 -31.67
C GLY A 56 -29.96 37.36 -30.71
N HIS A 57 -28.99 38.13 -30.22
CA HIS A 57 -28.05 37.64 -29.21
C HIS A 57 -28.71 37.41 -27.84
N CYS A 58 -29.75 38.17 -27.50
CA CYS A 58 -30.53 37.95 -26.28
C CYS A 58 -31.38 36.68 -26.44
N GLN A 59 -32.03 36.50 -27.60
CA GLN A 59 -32.84 35.31 -27.90
C GLN A 59 -32.01 34.01 -27.78
N ASN A 60 -30.76 34.03 -28.25
CA ASN A 60 -29.85 32.89 -28.12
C ASN A 60 -29.40 32.61 -26.67
N LEU A 61 -29.41 33.63 -25.80
CA LEU A 61 -29.01 33.49 -24.40
C LEU A 61 -30.15 32.93 -23.53
N VAL A 62 -31.42 33.16 -23.89
CA VAL A 62 -32.61 32.68 -23.15
C VAL A 62 -32.51 31.21 -22.67
N PRO A 63 -32.21 30.21 -23.52
CA PRO A 63 -32.14 28.81 -23.08
C PRO A 63 -31.01 28.58 -22.05
N GLU A 64 -29.84 29.20 -22.25
CA GLU A 64 -28.74 29.11 -21.29
C GLU A 64 -29.09 29.82 -19.98
N TRP A 65 -29.74 30.98 -20.05
CA TRP A 65 -30.12 31.79 -18.88
C TRP A 65 -31.14 31.06 -17.99
N LYS A 66 -32.11 30.37 -18.60
CA LYS A 66 -33.04 29.49 -17.87
C LYS A 66 -32.31 28.34 -17.19
N ARG A 67 -31.33 27.71 -17.87
CA ARG A 67 -30.51 26.65 -17.28
C ARG A 67 -29.69 27.14 -16.08
N VAL A 68 -29.10 28.34 -16.17
CA VAL A 68 -28.38 28.97 -15.05
C VAL A 68 -29.33 29.21 -13.86
N ALA A 69 -30.52 29.75 -14.11
CA ALA A 69 -31.51 30.01 -13.07
C ALA A 69 -31.96 28.74 -12.35
N THR A 70 -32.21 27.65 -13.08
CA THR A 70 -32.56 26.35 -12.49
C THR A 70 -31.39 25.75 -11.73
N ALA A 71 -30.17 25.80 -12.27
CA ALA A 71 -28.98 25.22 -11.63
C ALA A 71 -28.59 25.94 -10.33
N LEU A 72 -28.77 27.27 -10.27
CA LEU A 72 -28.42 28.09 -9.11
C LEU A 72 -29.61 28.38 -8.19
N LYS A 73 -30.76 27.74 -8.42
CA LYS A 73 -31.98 27.96 -7.66
C LYS A 73 -31.74 27.74 -6.16
N GLY A 74 -32.02 28.78 -5.37
CA GLY A 74 -31.83 28.77 -3.92
C GLY A 74 -30.42 29.14 -3.45
N ILE A 75 -29.44 29.25 -4.35
CA ILE A 75 -28.05 29.60 -4.03
C ILE A 75 -27.75 31.04 -4.50
N VAL A 76 -28.09 31.36 -5.75
CA VAL A 76 -27.90 32.69 -6.37
C VAL A 76 -29.20 33.10 -7.04
N LYS A 77 -29.58 34.37 -6.94
CA LYS A 77 -30.79 34.89 -7.59
C LYS A 77 -30.48 35.34 -9.01
N ILE A 78 -31.19 34.79 -9.98
CA ILE A 78 -31.03 35.11 -11.40
C ILE A 78 -32.20 35.97 -11.84
N GLY A 79 -31.89 37.17 -12.34
CA GLY A 79 -32.87 38.16 -12.78
C GLY A 79 -32.73 38.50 -14.25
N ALA A 80 -33.80 39.03 -14.83
CA ALA A 80 -33.80 39.57 -16.19
C ALA A 80 -34.57 40.89 -16.25
N VAL A 81 -34.00 41.89 -16.90
CA VAL A 81 -34.59 43.22 -17.11
C VAL A 81 -34.71 43.47 -18.61
N ASP A 82 -35.93 43.69 -19.08
CA ASP A 82 -36.14 44.28 -20.41
C ASP A 82 -35.75 45.77 -20.35
N ALA A 83 -34.54 46.05 -20.82
CA ALA A 83 -33.95 47.38 -20.81
C ALA A 83 -34.36 48.22 -22.03
N ASP A 84 -35.03 47.63 -23.04
CA ASP A 84 -35.65 48.37 -24.13
C ASP A 84 -36.99 48.96 -23.69
N THR A 85 -37.77 48.19 -22.92
CA THR A 85 -38.99 48.69 -22.26
C THR A 85 -38.66 49.62 -21.09
N HIS A 86 -37.69 49.26 -20.23
CA HIS A 86 -37.32 50.02 -19.02
C HIS A 86 -35.99 50.77 -19.18
N LYS A 87 -35.93 51.70 -20.14
CA LYS A 87 -34.70 52.42 -20.52
C LYS A 87 -34.05 53.18 -19.37
N SER A 88 -34.82 53.73 -18.43
CA SER A 88 -34.30 54.45 -17.26
C SER A 88 -33.45 53.54 -16.36
N LEU A 89 -33.89 52.31 -16.15
CA LEU A 89 -33.17 51.32 -15.34
C LEU A 89 -31.91 50.82 -16.06
N GLY A 90 -31.98 50.60 -17.38
CA GLY A 90 -30.81 50.29 -18.19
C GLY A 90 -29.76 51.42 -18.20
N GLN A 91 -30.19 52.67 -18.32
CA GLN A 91 -29.30 53.84 -18.30
C GLN A 91 -28.62 54.04 -16.95
N GLN A 92 -29.34 53.82 -15.84
CA GLN A 92 -28.80 53.92 -14.48
C GLN A 92 -27.57 53.03 -14.27
N TYR A 93 -27.53 51.87 -14.92
CA TYR A 93 -26.40 50.94 -14.83
C TYR A 93 -25.45 50.98 -16.04
N GLY A 94 -25.61 51.99 -16.92
CA GLY A 94 -24.71 52.22 -18.06
C GLY A 94 -24.80 51.14 -19.14
N ILE A 95 -25.98 50.59 -19.40
CA ILE A 95 -26.18 49.58 -20.43
C ILE A 95 -26.21 50.24 -21.81
N SER A 96 -25.16 50.00 -22.61
CA SER A 96 -25.01 50.55 -23.97
C SER A 96 -25.23 49.50 -25.08
N GLY A 97 -25.46 48.24 -24.73
CA GLY A 97 -25.68 47.15 -25.68
C GLY A 97 -26.32 45.92 -25.02
N PHE A 98 -26.89 45.03 -25.85
CA PHE A 98 -27.64 43.86 -25.39
C PHE A 98 -27.10 42.55 -26.00
N PRO A 99 -27.12 41.42 -25.27
CA PRO A 99 -27.38 41.32 -23.83
C PRO A 99 -26.15 41.75 -23.01
N THR A 100 -26.38 42.45 -21.90
CA THR A 100 -25.36 42.79 -20.91
C THR A 100 -25.72 42.15 -19.58
N ILE A 101 -24.79 41.39 -18.98
CA ILE A 101 -24.99 40.73 -17.70
C ILE A 101 -24.22 41.48 -16.61
N LYS A 102 -24.89 41.78 -15.49
CA LYS A 102 -24.28 42.41 -14.32
C LYS A 102 -24.43 41.56 -13.07
N ILE A 103 -23.39 41.55 -12.26
CA ILE A 103 -23.32 40.83 -11.00
C ILE A 103 -23.41 41.84 -9.85
N PHE A 104 -24.39 41.64 -8.99
CA PHE A 104 -24.65 42.44 -7.79
C PHE A 104 -24.23 41.63 -6.56
N GLY A 105 -22.98 41.82 -6.12
CA GLY A 105 -22.35 41.13 -4.99
C GLY A 105 -22.72 41.69 -3.61
N SER A 106 -21.80 41.63 -2.63
CA SER A 106 -21.99 42.20 -1.27
C SER A 106 -22.34 43.68 -1.31
N ASN A 107 -21.64 44.46 -2.14
CA ASN A 107 -21.92 45.87 -2.36
C ASN A 107 -22.81 46.07 -3.59
N LYS A 108 -24.13 46.15 -3.38
CA LYS A 108 -25.13 46.37 -4.45
C LYS A 108 -24.94 47.68 -5.23
N ARG A 109 -24.23 48.66 -4.66
CA ARG A 109 -24.00 49.97 -5.28
C ARG A 109 -22.84 49.97 -6.29
N SER A 110 -22.06 48.90 -6.35
CA SER A 110 -20.94 48.75 -7.28
C SER A 110 -21.04 47.41 -8.04
N PRO A 111 -22.06 47.23 -8.90
CA PRO A 111 -22.22 46.00 -9.67
C PRO A 111 -21.12 45.86 -10.74
N THR A 112 -20.60 44.65 -10.90
CA THR A 112 -19.54 44.34 -11.87
C THR A 112 -20.13 43.77 -13.15
N ASN A 113 -19.56 44.13 -14.30
CA ASN A 113 -19.96 43.55 -15.59
C ASN A 113 -19.41 42.13 -15.73
N TYR A 114 -20.24 41.21 -16.23
CA TYR A 114 -19.79 39.89 -16.64
C TYR A 114 -19.19 39.95 -18.05
N GLN A 115 -17.96 39.46 -18.21
CA GLN A 115 -17.21 39.46 -19.47
C GLN A 115 -16.89 38.04 -19.98
N GLY A 116 -17.43 37.00 -19.31
CA GLY A 116 -17.17 35.61 -19.67
C GLY A 116 -18.03 35.11 -20.84
N GLY A 117 -17.87 33.82 -21.17
CA GLY A 117 -18.66 33.16 -22.21
C GLY A 117 -20.16 33.13 -21.88
N ARG A 118 -21.01 33.28 -22.89
CA ARG A 118 -22.48 33.26 -22.74
C ARG A 118 -23.06 31.83 -22.69
N THR A 119 -22.37 30.92 -22.01
CA THR A 119 -22.82 29.53 -21.77
C THR A 119 -23.19 29.37 -20.30
N ALA A 120 -24.10 28.46 -19.98
CA ALA A 120 -24.53 28.28 -18.59
C ALA A 120 -23.37 27.91 -17.65
N ASP A 121 -22.45 27.05 -18.09
CA ASP A 121 -21.31 26.62 -17.28
C ASP A 121 -20.40 27.79 -16.89
N ALA A 122 -20.06 28.66 -17.86
CA ALA A 122 -19.20 29.82 -17.61
C ALA A 122 -19.87 30.87 -16.71
N ILE A 123 -21.21 30.98 -16.77
CA ILE A 123 -21.97 31.88 -15.90
C ILE A 123 -22.08 31.28 -14.48
N VAL A 124 -22.30 29.98 -14.36
CA VAL A 124 -22.35 29.25 -13.07
C VAL A 124 -21.01 29.31 -12.35
N GLU A 125 -19.90 29.07 -13.05
CA GLU A 125 -18.56 29.12 -12.46
C GLU A 125 -18.26 30.52 -11.89
N GLN A 126 -18.58 31.56 -12.65
CA GLN A 126 -18.40 32.93 -12.18
C GLN A 126 -19.30 33.24 -10.98
N ALA A 127 -20.54 32.74 -10.97
CA ALA A 127 -21.45 32.89 -9.84
C ALA A 127 -20.87 32.26 -8.56
N LEU A 128 -20.30 31.05 -8.67
CA LEU A 128 -19.66 30.36 -7.54
C LEU A 128 -18.41 31.09 -7.03
N ASN A 129 -17.60 31.66 -7.92
CA ASN A 129 -16.43 32.45 -7.52
C ASN A 129 -16.80 33.72 -6.76
N GLN A 130 -17.85 34.40 -7.21
CA GLN A 130 -18.39 35.57 -6.50
C GLN A 130 -18.98 35.17 -5.15
N LEU A 131 -19.71 34.05 -5.08
CA LEU A 131 -20.26 33.53 -3.83
C LEU A 131 -19.16 33.18 -2.82
N ARG A 132 -18.07 32.54 -3.25
CA ARG A 132 -16.89 32.25 -2.40
C ARG A 132 -16.28 33.52 -1.82
N THR A 133 -16.17 34.58 -2.62
CA THR A 133 -15.65 35.88 -2.14
C THR A 133 -16.54 36.45 -1.05
N ILE A 134 -17.86 36.44 -1.25
CA ILE A 134 -18.84 36.90 -0.25
C ILE A 134 -18.78 36.06 1.03
N VAL A 135 -18.65 34.74 0.91
CA VAL A 135 -18.51 33.83 2.06
C VAL A 135 -17.25 34.15 2.85
N ASN A 136 -16.11 34.36 2.18
CA ASN A 136 -14.84 34.71 2.82
C ASN A 136 -14.88 36.07 3.54
N GLU A 137 -15.56 37.06 2.95
CA GLU A 137 -15.82 38.36 3.59
C GLU A 137 -16.67 38.19 4.86
N ARG A 138 -17.74 37.38 4.80
CA ARG A 138 -18.63 37.12 5.95
C ARG A 138 -17.95 36.33 7.06
N LEU A 139 -17.00 35.47 6.72
CA LEU A 139 -16.18 34.72 7.68
C LEU A 139 -15.09 35.58 8.34
N GLY A 140 -14.98 36.88 8.01
CA GLY A 140 -14.08 37.80 8.68
C GLY A 140 -12.59 37.61 8.34
N LYS A 141 -12.26 36.83 7.31
CA LYS A 141 -10.88 36.71 6.80
C LYS A 141 -10.50 38.00 6.06
N ARG A 142 -10.10 39.03 6.81
CA ARG A 142 -9.53 40.27 6.29
C ARG A 142 -8.12 39.99 5.74
N THR A 143 -7.93 40.08 4.43
CA THR A 143 -6.61 40.35 3.85
C THR A 143 -6.22 41.77 4.25
N GLY A 144 -5.18 41.89 5.09
CA GLY A 144 -4.73 43.17 5.63
C GLY A 144 -4.10 44.05 4.55
N GLY A 145 -4.83 45.08 4.12
CA GLY A 145 -4.31 46.19 3.34
C GLY A 145 -4.15 47.43 4.22
N GLY A 146 -2.91 47.81 4.52
CA GLY A 146 -2.55 49.14 5.01
C GLY A 146 -2.21 50.04 3.82
N SER A 147 -2.92 51.16 3.72
CA SER A 147 -2.77 52.19 2.68
C SER A 147 -1.87 53.33 3.18
N SER A 148 -0.97 53.85 2.34
CA SER A 148 -0.97 55.26 1.91
C SER A 148 0.30 55.66 1.15
N GLY A 149 0.15 56.24 -0.05
CA GLY A 149 1.21 56.88 -0.81
C GLY A 149 0.78 57.24 -2.23
N SER A 150 0.06 58.36 -2.37
CA SER A 150 -0.57 58.88 -3.59
C SER A 150 0.41 59.22 -4.72
N GLY A 151 0.07 58.83 -5.96
CA GLY A 151 0.74 59.28 -7.19
C GLY A 151 -0.01 58.87 -8.45
N SER A 152 -0.73 59.82 -9.05
CA SER A 152 -1.48 59.81 -10.31
C SER A 152 -0.89 58.99 -11.47
N GLY A 153 -1.73 58.22 -12.18
CA GLY A 153 -1.45 57.80 -13.57
C GLY A 153 -2.23 56.59 -14.10
N SER A 154 -3.33 56.85 -14.81
CA SER A 154 -3.84 56.08 -15.96
C SER A 154 -3.95 54.54 -15.88
N GLY A 155 -5.19 54.07 -15.73
CA GLY A 155 -5.77 52.89 -16.42
C GLY A 155 -5.01 51.56 -16.32
N ASN A 156 -5.43 50.68 -15.41
CA ASN A 156 -5.02 49.28 -15.45
C ASN A 156 -6.11 48.37 -14.85
N GLU A 157 -7.12 48.06 -15.65
CA GLU A 157 -8.01 46.93 -15.37
C GLU A 157 -7.24 45.64 -15.70
N GLY A 158 -7.10 44.74 -14.71
CA GLY A 158 -6.85 43.33 -14.98
C GLY A 158 -5.41 42.87 -15.22
N LYS A 159 -4.39 43.49 -14.61
CA LYS A 159 -3.02 42.94 -14.66
C LYS A 159 -2.66 42.20 -13.38
N ASP A 160 -2.60 40.87 -13.45
CA ASP A 160 -1.95 40.02 -12.44
C ASP A 160 -0.43 39.94 -12.64
N THR A 161 0.13 40.83 -13.47
CA THR A 161 1.56 40.95 -13.74
C THR A 161 2.20 41.87 -12.70
N ILE A 162 3.27 41.42 -12.07
CA ILE A 162 3.94 42.12 -10.98
C ILE A 162 5.03 43.02 -11.56
N GLU A 163 5.02 44.31 -11.22
CA GLU A 163 6.08 45.23 -11.63
C GLU A 163 7.33 45.02 -10.76
N LEU A 164 8.45 44.79 -11.44
CA LEU A 164 9.73 44.50 -10.82
C LEU A 164 10.73 45.63 -11.11
N THR A 165 11.45 46.00 -10.07
CA THR A 165 12.42 47.10 -10.02
C THR A 165 13.74 46.59 -9.44
N ASP A 166 14.83 47.35 -9.61
CA ASP A 166 16.13 46.99 -9.00
C ASP A 166 16.05 46.73 -7.49
N SER A 167 15.08 47.36 -6.79
CA SER A 167 14.94 47.29 -5.33
C SER A 167 14.12 46.10 -4.81
N ASN A 168 13.18 45.58 -5.60
CA ASN A 168 12.28 44.50 -5.17
C ASN A 168 12.59 43.16 -5.86
N PHE A 169 13.44 43.15 -6.89
CA PHE A 169 13.67 41.97 -7.71
C PHE A 169 14.24 40.81 -6.90
N ASP A 170 15.27 41.07 -6.10
CA ASP A 170 15.91 40.00 -5.31
C ASP A 170 14.93 39.40 -4.28
N SER A 171 14.25 40.23 -3.50
CA SER A 171 13.30 39.75 -2.49
C SER A 171 12.04 39.08 -3.08
N THR A 172 11.64 39.48 -4.29
CA THR A 172 10.38 39.03 -4.90
C THR A 172 10.57 37.83 -5.83
N VAL A 173 11.69 37.79 -6.56
CA VAL A 173 12.00 36.76 -7.55
C VAL A 173 13.04 35.79 -7.02
N ILE A 174 14.18 36.28 -6.52
CA ILE A 174 15.33 35.44 -6.13
C ILE A 174 15.06 34.68 -4.83
N ASP A 175 14.58 35.37 -3.80
CA ASP A 175 14.30 34.78 -2.48
C ASP A 175 12.96 34.02 -2.42
N SER A 176 12.15 34.12 -3.47
CA SER A 176 10.87 33.43 -3.59
C SER A 176 11.07 31.96 -3.98
N GLU A 177 10.33 31.05 -3.38
CA GLU A 177 10.31 29.63 -3.79
C GLU A 177 9.52 29.41 -5.09
N ASP A 178 8.64 30.34 -5.45
CA ASP A 178 7.81 30.25 -6.66
C ASP A 178 8.62 30.36 -7.96
N MET A 179 8.03 29.82 -9.03
CA MET A 179 8.51 29.97 -10.41
C MET A 179 8.17 31.35 -10.96
N TRP A 180 9.13 31.96 -11.67
CA TRP A 180 8.95 33.29 -12.25
C TRP A 180 9.29 33.33 -13.75
N LEU A 181 8.45 34.05 -14.48
CA LEU A 181 8.72 34.51 -15.84
C LEU A 181 8.79 36.03 -15.82
N VAL A 182 9.90 36.60 -16.26
CA VAL A 182 10.11 38.06 -16.21
C VAL A 182 10.31 38.58 -17.62
N GLU A 183 9.44 39.50 -18.05
CA GLU A 183 9.59 40.26 -19.29
C GLU A 183 10.45 41.50 -19.03
N PHE A 184 11.58 41.62 -19.72
CA PHE A 184 12.36 42.85 -19.83
C PHE A 184 11.88 43.63 -21.05
N MET A 185 11.27 44.80 -20.81
CA MET A 185 10.57 45.60 -21.82
C MET A 185 11.05 47.05 -21.85
N ALA A 186 10.65 47.76 -22.92
CA ALA A 186 10.79 49.20 -23.04
C ALA A 186 9.45 49.84 -23.45
N PRO A 187 9.04 50.97 -22.84
CA PRO A 187 7.71 51.54 -23.04
C PRO A 187 7.45 52.06 -24.46
N TRP A 188 8.50 52.39 -25.20
CA TRP A 188 8.44 52.87 -26.58
C TRP A 188 8.51 51.74 -27.62
N CYS A 189 8.81 50.49 -27.22
CA CYS A 189 8.99 49.38 -28.16
C CYS A 189 7.64 48.85 -28.69
N GLY A 190 7.49 48.82 -30.02
CA GLY A 190 6.27 48.31 -30.67
C GLY A 190 6.02 46.82 -30.42
N HIS A 191 7.08 46.00 -30.38
CA HIS A 191 6.94 44.57 -30.08
C HIS A 191 6.53 44.30 -28.63
N CYS A 192 7.01 45.10 -27.67
CA CYS A 192 6.57 45.04 -26.26
C CYS A 192 5.09 45.42 -26.11
N LYS A 193 4.64 46.46 -26.83
CA LYS A 193 3.23 46.88 -26.83
C LYS A 193 2.29 45.78 -27.33
N ASN A 194 2.74 45.00 -28.31
CA ASN A 194 1.97 43.86 -28.84
C ASN A 194 1.97 42.65 -27.89
N LEU A 195 3.05 42.44 -27.13
CA LEU A 195 3.15 41.35 -26.16
C LEU A 195 2.37 41.65 -24.87
N ALA A 196 2.30 42.90 -24.43
CA ALA A 196 1.63 43.31 -23.20
C ALA A 196 0.21 42.74 -22.99
N PRO A 197 -0.73 42.72 -23.97
CA PRO A 197 -2.03 42.10 -23.78
C PRO A 197 -1.97 40.58 -23.66
N GLU A 198 -1.09 39.91 -24.40
CA GLU A 198 -0.89 38.45 -24.32
C GLU A 198 -0.25 38.04 -22.99
N TRP A 199 0.72 38.83 -22.51
CA TRP A 199 1.39 38.66 -21.21
C TRP A 199 0.40 38.79 -20.05
N ALA A 200 -0.49 39.79 -20.11
CA ALA A 200 -1.53 39.98 -19.09
C ALA A 200 -2.52 38.80 -19.05
N ARG A 201 -2.93 38.26 -20.21
CA ARG A 201 -3.78 37.06 -20.27
C ARG A 201 -3.07 35.84 -19.71
N ALA A 202 -1.82 35.62 -20.10
CA ALA A 202 -1.01 34.52 -19.58
C ALA A 202 -0.84 34.61 -18.06
N ALA A 203 -0.67 35.82 -17.50
CA ALA A 203 -0.54 36.03 -16.06
C ALA A 203 -1.80 35.61 -15.29
N ILE A 204 -2.98 35.93 -15.84
CA ILE A 204 -4.26 35.51 -15.26
C ILE A 204 -4.40 33.98 -15.29
N GLU A 205 -4.07 33.34 -16.41
CA GLU A 205 -4.20 31.88 -16.57
C GLU A 205 -3.18 31.09 -15.73
N LEU A 206 -1.99 31.65 -15.51
CA LEU A 206 -0.91 31.03 -14.73
C LEU A 206 -0.95 31.36 -13.24
N LYS A 207 -1.92 32.16 -12.80
CA LYS A 207 -2.09 32.55 -11.39
C LYS A 207 -2.07 31.34 -10.45
N GLY A 208 -1.18 31.39 -9.46
CA GLY A 208 -1.01 30.32 -8.47
C GLY A 208 -0.13 29.15 -8.92
N LYS A 209 0.40 29.17 -10.16
CA LYS A 209 1.40 28.20 -10.65
C LYS A 209 2.70 28.88 -11.01
N VAL A 210 2.65 29.91 -11.86
CA VAL A 210 3.82 30.67 -12.32
C VAL A 210 3.53 32.15 -12.19
N LYS A 211 4.43 32.91 -11.57
CA LYS A 211 4.32 34.35 -11.41
C LYS A 211 4.93 35.07 -12.60
N LEU A 212 4.20 36.03 -13.16
CA LEU A 212 4.67 36.82 -14.31
C LEU A 212 5.05 38.22 -13.83
N GLY A 213 6.31 38.59 -14.07
CA GLY A 213 6.88 39.89 -13.75
C GLY A 213 7.16 40.72 -15.01
N VAL A 214 7.19 42.03 -14.85
CA VAL A 214 7.60 42.98 -15.90
C VAL A 214 8.65 43.92 -15.33
N VAL A 215 9.76 44.10 -16.03
CA VAL A 215 10.84 45.04 -15.72
C VAL A 215 10.98 46.03 -16.87
N ASP A 216 10.88 47.33 -16.57
CA ASP A 216 11.31 48.36 -17.52
C ASP A 216 12.85 48.44 -17.51
N ALA A 217 13.46 47.80 -18.51
CA ALA A 217 14.90 47.71 -18.65
C ALA A 217 15.56 49.03 -19.11
N THR A 218 14.76 50.04 -19.49
CA THR A 218 15.27 51.38 -19.81
C THR A 218 15.50 52.23 -18.56
N VAL A 219 14.74 51.95 -17.50
CA VAL A 219 14.90 52.57 -16.18
C VAL A 219 15.84 51.73 -15.30
N HIS A 220 15.61 50.41 -15.26
CA HIS A 220 16.35 49.46 -14.43
C HIS A 220 17.53 48.84 -15.18
N THR A 221 18.49 49.70 -15.55
CA THR A 221 19.63 49.33 -16.39
C THR A 221 20.61 48.37 -15.69
N GLN A 222 20.66 48.38 -14.36
CA GLN A 222 21.49 47.45 -13.57
C GLN A 222 20.99 46.00 -13.70
N LEU A 223 19.69 45.77 -13.54
CA LEU A 223 19.07 44.47 -13.81
C LEU A 223 19.24 44.03 -15.27
N ALA A 224 19.06 44.96 -16.22
CA ALA A 224 19.25 44.68 -17.64
C ALA A 224 20.68 44.22 -17.96
N GLN A 225 21.69 44.86 -17.35
CA GLN A 225 23.09 44.46 -17.48
C GLN A 225 23.37 43.13 -16.78
N ARG A 226 22.82 42.90 -15.58
CA ARG A 226 22.99 41.67 -14.79
C ARG A 226 22.56 40.42 -15.56
N TYR A 227 21.47 40.50 -16.31
CA TYR A 227 20.92 39.38 -17.10
C TYR A 227 21.25 39.46 -18.60
N GLY A 228 22.13 40.37 -19.00
CA GLY A 228 22.66 40.45 -20.37
C GLY A 228 21.60 40.79 -21.43
N ILE A 229 20.66 41.68 -21.12
CA ILE A 229 19.57 42.04 -22.04
C ILE A 229 20.09 42.94 -23.17
N GLN A 230 20.03 42.43 -24.41
CA GLN A 230 20.54 43.13 -25.61
C GLN A 230 19.44 43.69 -26.52
N GLY A 231 18.17 43.35 -26.26
CA GLY A 231 17.03 43.78 -27.06
C GLY A 231 15.70 43.62 -26.30
N PHE A 232 14.61 44.10 -26.89
CA PHE A 232 13.29 44.08 -26.27
C PHE A 232 12.20 43.56 -27.24
N PRO A 233 11.20 42.80 -26.77
CA PRO A 233 11.12 42.19 -25.44
C PRO A 233 12.03 40.96 -25.32
N THR A 234 12.69 40.81 -24.17
CA THR A 234 13.40 39.58 -23.79
C THR A 234 12.75 39.02 -22.54
N ILE A 235 12.41 37.73 -22.56
CA ILE A 235 11.78 37.06 -21.42
C ILE A 235 12.80 36.10 -20.80
N LYS A 236 12.96 36.18 -19.49
CA LYS A 236 13.83 35.27 -18.71
C LYS A 236 12.98 34.42 -17.77
N PHE A 237 13.38 33.16 -17.66
CA PHE A 237 12.77 32.15 -16.81
C PHE A 237 13.62 31.88 -15.58
N PHE A 238 12.97 31.89 -14.42
CA PHE A 238 13.56 31.62 -13.13
C PHE A 238 12.86 30.41 -12.51
N PRO A 239 13.57 29.28 -12.29
CA PRO A 239 12.99 28.05 -11.76
C PRO A 239 12.56 28.20 -10.29
N SER A 240 11.69 27.29 -9.83
CA SER A 240 11.28 27.19 -8.42
C SER A 240 12.43 26.78 -7.51
N GLY A 241 12.33 27.12 -6.21
CA GLY A 241 13.35 26.80 -5.20
C GLY A 241 14.47 27.84 -5.10
N ARG A 242 15.58 27.47 -4.43
CA ARG A 242 16.71 28.37 -4.16
C ARG A 242 17.42 28.74 -5.46
N LYS A 243 17.20 29.97 -5.92
CA LYS A 243 17.79 30.51 -7.15
C LYS A 243 19.23 30.97 -6.87
N ASP A 244 20.19 30.47 -7.64
CA ASP A 244 21.61 30.88 -7.59
C ASP A 244 21.89 32.13 -8.47
N GLY A 245 20.83 32.71 -9.04
CA GLY A 245 20.90 33.86 -9.94
C GLY A 245 21.03 33.48 -11.41
N GLN A 246 21.08 32.19 -11.77
CA GLN A 246 21.03 31.76 -13.17
C GLN A 246 19.58 31.80 -13.70
N ALA A 247 19.41 32.39 -14.88
CA ALA A 247 18.12 32.52 -15.54
C ALA A 247 18.20 31.93 -16.96
N GLU A 248 17.23 31.10 -17.34
CA GLU A 248 17.13 30.57 -18.69
C GLU A 248 16.43 31.59 -19.60
N GLU A 249 16.74 31.58 -20.89
CA GLU A 249 16.03 32.40 -21.87
C GLU A 249 14.77 31.67 -22.35
N TYR A 250 13.65 32.40 -22.44
CA TYR A 250 12.42 31.89 -23.00
C TYR A 250 12.52 31.82 -24.53
N ASP A 251 12.28 30.63 -25.09
CA ASP A 251 12.40 30.31 -26.51
C ASP A 251 11.04 30.01 -27.19
N GLY A 252 9.92 30.19 -26.49
CA GLY A 252 8.58 29.94 -26.99
C GLY A 252 7.95 31.09 -27.82
N GLY A 253 6.71 30.88 -28.24
CA GLY A 253 5.92 31.87 -28.99
C GLY A 253 5.43 33.04 -28.12
N ARG A 254 5.03 34.16 -28.74
CA ARG A 254 4.62 35.39 -28.04
C ARG A 254 3.10 35.54 -27.85
N THR A 255 2.33 34.46 -28.06
CA THR A 255 0.89 34.43 -27.81
C THR A 255 0.60 33.96 -26.39
N SER A 256 -0.56 34.32 -25.82
CA SER A 256 -0.90 33.87 -24.45
C SER A 256 -0.90 32.35 -24.33
N SER A 257 -1.41 31.61 -25.33
CA SER A 257 -1.44 30.15 -25.33
C SER A 257 -0.05 29.53 -25.36
N ASP A 258 0.89 30.08 -26.13
CA ASP A 258 2.26 29.57 -26.21
C ASP A 258 3.01 29.81 -24.91
N ILE A 259 2.84 30.98 -24.30
CA ILE A 259 3.44 31.34 -23.02
C ILE A 259 2.88 30.43 -21.91
N VAL A 260 1.55 30.25 -21.86
CA VAL A 260 0.90 29.37 -20.88
C VAL A 260 1.36 27.92 -21.05
N THR A 261 1.37 27.40 -22.27
CA THR A 261 1.78 26.02 -22.55
C THR A 261 3.24 25.78 -22.15
N TRP A 262 4.14 26.67 -22.56
CA TRP A 262 5.56 26.61 -22.23
C TRP A 262 5.78 26.73 -20.71
N ALA A 263 5.11 27.69 -20.06
CA ALA A 263 5.22 27.89 -18.63
C ALA A 263 4.69 26.68 -17.85
N LEU A 264 3.59 26.06 -18.28
CA LEU A 264 3.05 24.87 -17.66
C LEU A 264 3.95 23.64 -17.84
N ASP A 265 4.59 23.48 -18.99
CA ASP A 265 5.55 22.39 -19.22
C ASP A 265 6.78 22.55 -18.31
N LYS A 266 7.34 23.77 -18.26
CA LYS A 266 8.44 24.11 -17.34
C LYS A 266 8.04 24.01 -15.87
N PHE A 267 6.81 24.40 -15.52
CA PHE A 267 6.26 24.22 -14.19
C PHE A 267 6.20 22.74 -13.80
N GLN A 268 5.74 21.87 -14.70
CA GLN A 268 5.75 20.42 -14.46
C GLN A 268 7.16 19.85 -14.33
N ALA A 269 8.14 20.39 -15.07
CA ALA A 269 9.53 19.95 -14.97
C ALA A 269 10.22 20.39 -13.66
N ASN A 270 9.86 21.55 -13.11
CA ASN A 270 10.46 22.16 -11.92
C ASN A 270 9.56 22.14 -10.68
N VAL A 271 8.56 21.24 -10.63
CA VAL A 271 7.82 20.99 -9.38
C VAL A 271 8.86 20.62 -8.31
N PRO A 272 8.81 21.20 -7.09
CA PRO A 272 9.69 20.78 -6.02
C PRO A 272 9.52 19.28 -5.76
N ALA A 273 10.60 18.64 -5.32
CA ALA A 273 10.56 17.26 -4.90
C ALA A 273 9.50 17.09 -3.81
N PRO A 274 8.66 16.04 -3.86
CA PRO A 274 7.83 15.71 -2.73
C PRO A 274 8.72 15.25 -1.57
N ASP A 275 8.44 15.76 -0.38
CA ASP A 275 9.10 15.31 0.84
C ASP A 275 8.71 13.86 1.15
N VAL A 276 9.69 13.07 1.60
CA VAL A 276 9.48 11.70 2.08
C VAL A 276 9.25 11.78 3.58
N LEU A 277 7.97 11.76 3.99
CA LEU A 277 7.55 11.98 5.37
C LEU A 277 7.28 10.66 6.12
N GLU A 278 7.55 10.66 7.42
CA GLU A 278 7.20 9.56 8.31
C GLU A 278 5.71 9.62 8.70
N ILE A 279 5.02 8.48 8.67
CA ILE A 279 3.63 8.37 9.13
C ILE A 279 3.61 8.37 10.67
N THR A 280 3.44 9.56 11.24
CA THR A 280 3.38 9.77 12.69
C THR A 280 1.96 9.96 13.23
N ASN A 281 1.04 10.47 12.41
CA ASN A 281 -0.34 10.72 12.79
C ASN A 281 -1.27 10.61 11.56
N GLN A 282 -2.57 10.63 11.80
CA GLN A 282 -3.57 10.52 10.72
C GLN A 282 -3.51 11.69 9.72
N ALA A 283 -3.19 12.90 10.17
CA ALA A 283 -3.15 14.08 9.31
C ALA A 283 -2.04 13.96 8.25
N VAL A 284 -0.86 13.47 8.63
CA VAL A 284 0.25 13.24 7.68
C VAL A 284 -0.16 12.26 6.58
N LEU A 285 -0.89 11.20 6.91
CA LEU A 285 -1.39 10.24 5.94
C LEU A 285 -2.43 10.88 5.00
N ASP A 286 -3.42 11.57 5.56
CA ASP A 286 -4.53 12.12 4.80
C ASP A 286 -4.07 13.26 3.87
N ASP A 287 -3.23 14.18 4.36
CA ASP A 287 -2.70 15.32 3.58
C ASP A 287 -1.83 14.87 2.40
N ASN A 288 -1.12 13.75 2.56
CA ASN A 288 -0.22 13.23 1.53
C ASN A 288 -0.88 12.19 0.61
N CYS A 289 -2.03 11.61 0.98
CA CYS A 289 -2.67 10.52 0.22
C CYS A 289 -4.10 10.74 -0.25
N ALA A 290 -4.91 11.58 0.41
CA ALA A 290 -6.32 11.71 0.09
C ALA A 290 -6.55 12.35 -1.29
N GLU A 291 -5.80 13.40 -1.62
CA GLU A 291 -5.99 14.14 -2.88
C GLU A 291 -5.14 13.60 -4.05
N LYS A 292 -4.09 12.81 -3.76
CA LYS A 292 -3.14 12.31 -4.76
C LYS A 292 -3.69 11.13 -5.58
N GLN A 293 -3.09 10.87 -6.73
CA GLN A 293 -3.49 9.76 -7.61
C GLN A 293 -3.04 8.40 -7.06
N LEU A 294 -1.81 8.36 -6.53
CA LEU A 294 -1.19 7.20 -5.91
C LEU A 294 -0.40 7.66 -4.69
N CYS A 295 -0.37 6.79 -3.69
CA CYS A 295 0.49 6.93 -2.52
C CYS A 295 1.45 5.77 -2.43
N ILE A 296 2.74 6.09 -2.44
CA ILE A 296 3.82 5.14 -2.23
C ILE A 296 4.15 5.15 -0.75
N ILE A 297 3.90 4.01 -0.09
CA ILE A 297 4.21 3.81 1.33
C ILE A 297 5.31 2.76 1.42
N SER A 298 6.42 3.12 2.05
CA SER A 298 7.54 2.22 2.32
C SER A 298 7.60 1.85 3.80
N PHE A 299 7.52 0.55 4.07
CA PHE A 299 7.68 0.00 5.42
C PHE A 299 9.14 -0.37 5.60
N LEU A 300 9.85 0.35 6.46
CA LEU A 300 11.28 0.15 6.71
C LEU A 300 11.49 -0.73 7.96
N PRO A 301 12.59 -1.49 8.05
CA PRO A 301 12.89 -2.32 9.22
C PRO A 301 12.94 -1.51 10.51
N ASN A 302 12.78 -2.18 11.65
CA ASN A 302 12.91 -1.54 12.95
C ASN A 302 14.32 -0.92 13.11
N ILE A 303 14.42 0.15 13.89
CA ILE A 303 15.69 0.84 14.09
C ILE A 303 16.74 -0.07 14.75
N LEU A 304 16.32 -1.05 15.56
CA LEU A 304 17.22 -2.01 16.18
C LEU A 304 17.86 -2.96 15.15
N ASP A 305 17.16 -3.26 14.06
CA ASP A 305 17.62 -4.19 13.01
C ASP A 305 18.51 -3.50 11.96
N CYS A 306 18.18 -2.26 11.60
CA CYS A 306 18.80 -1.53 10.48
C CYS A 306 19.69 -0.38 10.95
N GLN A 307 19.55 0.10 12.20
CA GLN A 307 20.26 1.26 12.74
C GLN A 307 20.07 2.52 11.86
N SER A 308 20.63 3.66 12.29
CA SER A 308 20.46 4.93 11.58
C SER A 308 21.10 4.93 10.20
N THR A 309 22.21 4.21 10.02
CA THR A 309 22.96 4.20 8.75
C THR A 309 22.14 3.54 7.64
N CYS A 310 21.66 2.32 7.83
CA CYS A 310 20.86 1.65 6.79
C CYS A 310 19.50 2.34 6.59
N ARG A 311 18.90 2.92 7.63
CA ARG A 311 17.65 3.69 7.49
C ARG A 311 17.86 4.92 6.61
N ASN A 312 18.95 5.66 6.84
CA ASN A 312 19.30 6.82 6.01
C ASN A 312 19.60 6.44 4.57
N GLU A 313 20.21 5.28 4.32
CA GLU A 313 20.39 4.75 2.95
C GLU A 313 19.06 4.51 2.25
N HIS A 314 18.10 3.86 2.92
CA HIS A 314 16.76 3.67 2.37
C HIS A 314 16.03 5.00 2.13
N LEU A 315 16.09 5.93 3.08
CA LEU A 315 15.49 7.26 2.93
C LEU A 315 16.13 8.05 1.78
N SER A 316 17.45 7.95 1.60
CA SER A 316 18.15 8.59 0.47
C SER A 316 17.69 8.02 -0.88
N MET A 317 17.47 6.71 -0.94
CA MET A 317 16.96 6.04 -2.13
C MET A 317 15.53 6.48 -2.43
N LEU A 318 14.66 6.54 -1.43
CA LEU A 318 13.29 7.03 -1.58
C LEU A 318 13.24 8.49 -2.02
N LYS A 319 14.10 9.36 -1.46
CA LYS A 319 14.24 10.76 -1.90
C LYS A 319 14.66 10.86 -3.36
N ASN A 320 15.62 10.04 -3.80
CA ASN A 320 16.03 9.98 -5.20
C ASN A 320 14.88 9.54 -6.13
N PHE A 321 14.02 8.61 -5.70
CA PHE A 321 12.85 8.23 -6.48
C PHE A 321 11.75 9.29 -6.46
N ALA A 322 11.50 9.91 -5.31
CA ALA A 322 10.58 11.03 -5.17
C ALA A 322 10.93 12.18 -6.14
N GLU A 323 12.21 12.49 -6.28
CA GLU A 323 12.74 13.45 -7.26
C GLU A 323 12.49 13.01 -8.70
N ASN A 324 12.84 11.77 -9.04
CA ASN A 324 12.70 11.26 -10.40
C ASN A 324 11.23 11.17 -10.86
N TYR A 325 10.30 10.95 -9.94
CA TYR A 325 8.86 10.80 -10.21
C TYR A 325 8.02 12.01 -9.76
N LYS A 326 8.63 13.17 -9.50
CA LYS A 326 7.92 14.40 -9.07
C LYS A 326 6.81 14.85 -10.01
N ARG A 327 6.95 14.59 -11.31
CA ARG A 327 5.94 14.88 -12.34
C ARG A 327 4.62 14.12 -12.12
N ASN A 328 4.69 12.94 -11.51
CA ASN A 328 3.55 12.07 -11.30
C ASN A 328 2.69 12.49 -10.10
N ARG A 329 3.19 13.43 -9.26
CA ARG A 329 2.51 13.95 -8.07
C ARG A 329 2.01 12.84 -7.12
N TRP A 330 2.81 11.79 -6.96
CA TRP A 330 2.53 10.73 -5.99
C TRP A 330 2.86 11.22 -4.57
N GLY A 331 2.11 10.72 -3.58
CA GLY A 331 2.48 10.89 -2.18
C GLY A 331 3.59 9.91 -1.81
N TRP A 332 4.58 10.36 -1.04
CA TRP A 332 5.72 9.55 -0.61
C TRP A 332 5.76 9.53 0.90
N LEU A 333 5.53 8.35 1.46
CA LEU A 333 5.48 8.15 2.90
C LEU A 333 6.32 6.94 3.28
N TRP A 334 6.82 6.95 4.50
CA TRP A 334 7.46 5.78 5.10
C TRP A 334 6.98 5.57 6.52
N VAL A 335 7.13 4.34 7.01
CA VAL A 335 6.76 3.96 8.37
C VAL A 335 7.73 2.89 8.86
N GLU A 336 8.02 2.92 10.17
CA GLU A 336 8.77 1.85 10.82
C GLU A 336 7.90 0.59 10.95
N ALA A 337 8.48 -0.57 10.63
CA ALA A 337 7.86 -1.88 10.80
C ALA A 337 7.27 -2.05 12.21
N PHE A 338 6.07 -2.63 12.28
CA PHE A 338 5.32 -2.88 13.52
C PHE A 338 4.81 -1.62 14.24
N ARG A 339 5.14 -0.41 13.75
CA ARG A 339 4.66 0.83 14.37
C ARG A 339 3.20 1.12 14.06
N GLN A 340 2.74 0.72 12.86
CA GLN A 340 1.38 0.95 12.37
C GLN A 340 0.72 -0.35 11.90
N GLN A 341 0.56 -1.29 12.83
CA GLN A 341 0.09 -2.65 12.54
C GLN A 341 -1.25 -2.70 11.77
N LYS A 342 -2.21 -1.81 12.09
CA LYS A 342 -3.49 -1.71 11.34
C LYS A 342 -3.31 -1.34 9.87
N LEU A 343 -2.30 -0.51 9.56
CA LEU A 343 -1.99 -0.12 8.19
C LEU A 343 -1.32 -1.29 7.44
N GLU A 344 -0.38 -1.96 8.11
CA GLU A 344 0.31 -3.16 7.62
C GLU A 344 -0.68 -4.28 7.28
N ASP A 345 -1.58 -4.61 8.20
CA ASP A 345 -2.64 -5.62 8.02
C ASP A 345 -3.56 -5.29 6.84
N ALA A 346 -3.92 -4.01 6.67
CA ALA A 346 -4.83 -3.57 5.61
C ALA A 346 -4.22 -3.71 4.21
N VAL A 347 -2.90 -3.59 4.10
CA VAL A 347 -2.15 -3.80 2.85
C VAL A 347 -1.51 -5.19 2.76
N GLY A 348 -1.77 -6.06 3.73
CA GLY A 348 -1.22 -7.42 3.76
C GLY A 348 0.30 -7.46 3.81
N ILE A 349 0.91 -6.50 4.51
CA ILE A 349 2.35 -6.50 4.83
C ILE A 349 2.51 -6.99 6.27
N GLY A 350 3.58 -7.75 6.50
CA GLY A 350 3.86 -8.43 7.77
C GLY A 350 4.43 -9.83 7.57
N GLY A 351 3.99 -10.54 6.52
CA GLY A 351 4.47 -11.91 6.21
C GLY A 351 5.63 -12.01 5.21
N PHE A 352 5.89 -10.96 4.42
CA PHE A 352 6.97 -10.96 3.41
C PHE A 352 8.30 -10.40 3.92
N GLY A 353 8.30 -9.90 5.17
CA GLY A 353 9.45 -9.22 5.77
C GLY A 353 9.63 -7.75 5.35
N TYR A 354 10.58 -7.08 6.00
CA TYR A 354 10.90 -5.66 5.78
C TYR A 354 12.33 -5.53 5.23
N PRO A 355 12.63 -4.53 4.38
CA PRO A 355 11.76 -3.46 3.90
C PRO A 355 10.76 -3.90 2.81
N ALA A 356 9.59 -3.29 2.82
CA ALA A 356 8.52 -3.52 1.84
C ALA A 356 7.99 -2.18 1.28
N GLN A 357 7.42 -2.20 0.06
CA GLN A 357 6.81 -1.02 -0.54
C GLN A 357 5.45 -1.33 -1.17
N VAL A 358 4.50 -0.43 -0.99
CA VAL A 358 3.17 -0.51 -1.60
C VAL A 358 2.82 0.78 -2.30
N ALA A 359 2.05 0.66 -3.38
CA ALA A 359 1.40 1.76 -4.05
C ALA A 359 -0.11 1.64 -3.85
N ILE A 360 -0.71 2.59 -3.13
CA ILE A 360 -2.13 2.63 -2.82
C ILE A 360 -2.83 3.66 -3.70
N ASN A 361 -3.96 3.26 -4.29
CA ASN A 361 -4.91 4.16 -4.91
C ASN A 361 -6.13 4.32 -3.99
N THR A 362 -6.16 5.41 -3.23
CA THR A 362 -7.24 5.72 -2.26
C THR A 362 -8.61 5.80 -2.94
N ARG A 363 -8.69 6.45 -4.11
CA ARG A 363 -9.95 6.60 -4.87
C ARG A 363 -10.54 5.28 -5.36
N LYS A 364 -9.69 4.34 -5.76
CA LYS A 364 -10.11 3.00 -6.24
C LYS A 364 -10.18 1.97 -5.12
N GLY A 365 -9.71 2.28 -3.92
CA GLY A 365 -9.62 1.35 -2.81
C GLY A 365 -8.75 0.12 -3.11
N LYS A 366 -7.70 0.29 -3.94
CA LYS A 366 -6.84 -0.82 -4.39
C LYS A 366 -5.38 -0.49 -4.13
N TYR A 367 -4.58 -1.51 -3.87
CA TYR A 367 -3.14 -1.37 -3.71
C TYR A 367 -2.38 -2.41 -4.54
N ALA A 368 -1.11 -2.11 -4.79
CA ALA A 368 -0.14 -3.02 -5.39
C ALA A 368 1.10 -3.08 -4.49
N VAL A 369 1.65 -4.27 -4.33
CA VAL A 369 2.86 -4.50 -3.53
C VAL A 369 4.06 -4.68 -4.47
N LEU A 370 5.22 -4.16 -4.08
CA LEU A 370 6.49 -4.47 -4.73
C LEU A 370 6.83 -5.95 -4.48
N LYS A 371 6.79 -6.77 -5.54
CA LYS A 371 7.19 -8.19 -5.47
C LYS A 371 8.68 -8.45 -5.67
N GLY A 372 9.40 -7.49 -6.25
CA GLY A 372 10.84 -7.59 -6.46
C GLY A 372 11.64 -7.21 -5.22
N ALA A 373 12.96 -7.38 -5.29
CA ALA A 373 13.85 -6.92 -4.22
C ALA A 373 13.69 -5.42 -3.95
N PHE A 374 13.75 -5.02 -2.67
CA PHE A 374 13.79 -3.62 -2.26
C PHE A 374 15.17 -3.03 -2.57
N SER A 375 15.41 -2.78 -3.85
CA SER A 375 16.66 -2.25 -4.39
C SER A 375 16.37 -1.19 -5.44
N GLN A 376 17.40 -0.44 -5.85
CA GLN A 376 17.24 0.60 -6.84
C GLN A 376 16.68 0.06 -8.18
N THR A 377 17.03 -1.16 -8.57
CA THR A 377 16.48 -1.77 -9.80
C THR A 377 15.05 -2.26 -9.60
N GLY A 378 14.75 -2.90 -8.46
CA GLY A 378 13.41 -3.42 -8.16
C GLY A 378 12.38 -2.31 -8.03
N ILE A 379 12.68 -1.29 -7.22
CA ILE A 379 11.81 -0.12 -7.05
C ILE A 379 11.67 0.65 -8.37
N SER A 380 12.74 0.83 -9.14
CA SER A 380 12.66 1.50 -10.45
C SER A 380 11.74 0.75 -11.42
N SER A 381 11.82 -0.58 -11.49
CA SER A 381 10.94 -1.39 -12.34
C SER A 381 9.48 -1.26 -11.92
N PHE A 382 9.21 -1.37 -10.62
CA PHE A 382 7.87 -1.25 -10.06
C PHE A 382 7.23 0.11 -10.32
N LEU A 383 7.96 1.20 -10.09
CA LEU A 383 7.46 2.55 -10.35
C LEU A 383 7.26 2.81 -11.86
N LYS A 384 8.10 2.23 -12.74
CA LYS A 384 7.88 2.28 -14.19
C LYS A 384 6.58 1.58 -14.58
N GLU A 385 6.33 0.39 -14.05
CA GLU A 385 5.08 -0.36 -14.30
C GLU A 385 3.84 0.42 -13.84
N LEU A 386 3.92 1.05 -12.66
CA LEU A 386 2.87 1.91 -12.12
C LEU A 386 2.61 3.11 -13.03
N SER A 387 3.66 3.80 -13.49
CA SER A 387 3.53 4.95 -14.38
C SER A 387 2.97 4.58 -15.76
N ALA A 388 3.32 3.40 -16.27
CA ALA A 388 2.84 2.89 -17.56
C ALA A 388 1.44 2.26 -17.47
N GLY A 389 0.90 2.07 -16.27
CA GLY A 389 -0.36 1.37 -16.04
C GLY A 389 -0.33 -0.12 -16.39
N ARG A 390 0.87 -0.73 -16.46
CA ARG A 390 1.10 -2.14 -16.82
C ARG A 390 1.68 -2.90 -15.64
N LEU A 391 0.92 -2.93 -14.55
CA LEU A 391 1.29 -3.68 -13.36
C LEU A 391 1.33 -5.17 -13.65
N THR A 392 2.47 -5.80 -13.40
CA THR A 392 2.61 -7.26 -13.35
C THR A 392 2.01 -7.83 -12.06
N SER A 393 1.98 -7.02 -11.00
CA SER A 393 1.41 -7.40 -9.70
C SER A 393 -0.11 -7.26 -9.70
N PRO A 394 -0.84 -8.25 -9.13
CA PRO A 394 -2.29 -8.18 -9.05
C PRO A 394 -2.71 -7.00 -8.17
N LEU A 395 -3.70 -6.24 -8.62
CA LEU A 395 -4.31 -5.17 -7.83
C LEU A 395 -5.21 -5.80 -6.77
N VAL A 396 -4.86 -5.62 -5.50
CA VAL A 396 -5.58 -6.19 -4.37
C VAL A 396 -6.52 -5.13 -3.78
N PRO A 397 -7.79 -5.45 -3.48
CA PRO A 397 -8.68 -4.55 -2.72
C PRO A 397 -8.13 -4.33 -1.31
N LEU A 398 -8.23 -3.12 -0.78
CA LEU A 398 -7.91 -2.87 0.63
C LEU A 398 -8.86 -3.67 1.54
N ASN A 399 -8.30 -4.48 2.45
CA ASN A 399 -9.09 -5.31 3.35
C ASN A 399 -9.74 -4.46 4.45
N GLY A 400 -11.02 -4.70 4.74
CA GLY A 400 -11.67 -4.24 5.97
C GLY A 400 -12.05 -2.75 6.06
N VAL A 401 -12.00 -1.98 4.96
CA VAL A 401 -12.37 -0.55 5.01
C VAL A 401 -13.63 -0.27 4.18
N ALA A 402 -14.66 0.26 4.84
CA ALA A 402 -15.81 0.82 4.17
C ALA A 402 -15.33 1.92 3.18
N GLU A 403 -15.62 1.74 1.90
CA GLU A 403 -15.61 2.79 0.88
C GLU A 403 -14.35 3.68 0.83
N GLY A 404 -13.17 3.08 0.59
CA GLY A 404 -12.01 3.83 0.09
C GLY A 404 -11.29 4.75 1.10
N LYS A 405 -11.58 4.61 2.40
CA LYS A 405 -10.81 5.29 3.45
C LYS A 405 -9.57 4.48 3.85
N LEU A 406 -8.49 5.14 4.27
CA LEU A 406 -7.31 4.46 4.82
C LEU A 406 -7.55 4.09 6.31
N PRO A 407 -6.85 3.08 6.85
CA PRO A 407 -6.94 2.70 8.27
C PRO A 407 -6.55 3.84 9.22
N THR A 408 -7.05 3.78 10.46
CA THR A 408 -6.67 4.73 11.51
C THR A 408 -5.23 4.52 11.96
N ILE A 409 -4.44 5.59 11.92
CA ILE A 409 -3.05 5.66 12.37
C ILE A 409 -2.97 5.92 13.87
N ILE A 410 -2.01 5.28 14.53
CA ILE A 410 -1.69 5.48 15.95
C ILE A 410 -0.68 6.64 16.04
N ASP A 411 -0.92 7.61 16.91
CA ASP A 411 0.02 8.73 17.06
C ASP A 411 1.36 8.24 17.63
N SER A 412 2.45 8.68 17.00
CA SER A 412 3.82 8.33 17.39
C SER A 412 4.75 9.53 17.36
N GLU A 413 5.74 9.52 18.25
CA GLU A 413 6.85 10.46 18.16
C GLU A 413 7.64 10.20 16.87
N PRO A 414 8.03 11.26 16.12
CA PRO A 414 8.91 11.13 14.96
C PRO A 414 10.26 10.52 15.34
N TRP A 415 10.89 9.82 14.39
CA TRP A 415 12.24 9.30 14.60
C TRP A 415 13.23 10.44 14.88
N ASP A 416 14.02 10.28 15.94
CA ASP A 416 14.98 11.27 16.45
C ASP A 416 16.29 11.36 15.64
N GLY A 417 16.42 10.52 14.61
CA GLY A 417 17.61 10.43 13.76
C GLY A 417 18.77 9.64 14.38
N GLN A 418 18.59 9.03 15.55
CA GLN A 418 19.63 8.28 16.27
C GLN A 418 19.41 6.75 16.15
N ASP A 419 20.46 6.02 16.54
CA ASP A 419 20.45 4.56 16.64
C ASP A 419 19.54 4.09 17.79
N GLY A 420 18.88 2.95 17.57
CA GLY A 420 18.04 2.33 18.59
C GLY A 420 18.89 1.82 19.74
N LYS A 421 18.50 2.12 20.97
CA LYS A 421 19.11 1.55 22.17
C LYS A 421 18.23 0.40 22.66
N LEU A 422 18.86 -0.74 22.95
CA LEU A 422 18.19 -1.81 23.68
C LEU A 422 18.04 -1.33 25.13
N ASP A 423 16.80 -1.27 25.62
CA ASP A 423 16.55 -1.10 27.03
C ASP A 423 17.09 -2.33 27.75
N PHE A 424 18.18 -2.16 28.49
CA PHE A 424 18.63 -3.15 29.45
C PHE A 424 17.58 -3.18 30.55
N VAL A 425 16.71 -4.19 30.52
CA VAL A 425 15.90 -4.54 31.68
C VAL A 425 16.91 -4.93 32.77
N GLU A 426 17.06 -4.09 33.80
CA GLU A 426 17.83 -4.44 34.98
C GLU A 426 17.31 -5.78 35.52
N ASP A 427 18.24 -6.70 35.81
CA ASP A 427 17.96 -8.02 36.37
C ASP A 427 16.88 -7.92 37.45
N ILE A 428 15.78 -8.65 37.28
CA ILE A 428 14.75 -8.76 38.32
C ILE A 428 15.45 -9.35 39.56
N ASP A 429 15.61 -8.54 40.60
CA ASP A 429 16.17 -8.96 41.88
C ASP A 429 15.23 -9.99 42.53
N LEU A 430 15.61 -11.27 42.44
CA LEU A 430 14.86 -12.41 42.98
C LEU A 430 15.08 -12.61 44.49
N SER A 431 15.62 -11.63 45.22
CA SER A 431 15.91 -11.76 46.65
C SER A 431 14.70 -11.75 47.60
N ASP A 432 13.48 -11.53 47.10
CA ASP A 432 12.26 -11.42 47.93
C ASP A 432 11.27 -12.60 47.84
N VAL A 433 11.68 -13.77 47.32
CA VAL A 433 10.83 -14.98 47.37
C VAL A 433 11.21 -15.82 48.58
N ASN A 434 10.57 -15.54 49.73
CA ASN A 434 10.65 -16.36 50.93
C ASN A 434 9.80 -17.63 50.72
N LEU A 435 10.46 -18.78 50.53
CA LEU A 435 9.85 -20.10 50.55
C LEU A 435 9.85 -20.58 52.00
N ASP A 436 8.75 -20.34 52.72
CA ASP A 436 8.54 -20.96 54.02
C ASP A 436 8.10 -22.42 53.79
N ASP A 437 8.92 -23.32 54.32
CA ASP A 437 8.72 -24.75 54.44
C ASP A 437 7.53 -25.05 55.38
N ASP A 438 6.62 -25.94 54.97
CA ASP A 438 5.74 -26.67 55.88
C ASP A 438 5.86 -28.17 55.59
N ASP A 439 6.46 -28.86 56.55
CA ASP A 439 6.62 -30.31 56.69
C ASP A 439 5.36 -30.97 57.32
N ASP A 440 5.40 -32.32 57.37
CA ASP A 440 4.61 -33.28 58.17
C ASP A 440 3.40 -33.98 57.49
N ASP A 441 3.51 -35.29 57.18
CA ASP A 441 3.31 -36.35 58.20
C ASP A 441 3.53 -37.80 57.66
N ASP A 442 3.92 -38.65 58.60
CA ASP A 442 4.50 -40.02 58.54
C ASP A 442 3.47 -41.18 58.45
N ASP A 443 3.88 -42.37 57.97
CA ASP A 443 3.74 -43.68 58.68
C ASP A 443 4.28 -44.88 57.85
N SER A 444 4.63 -45.94 58.55
CA SER A 444 5.74 -46.85 58.31
C SER A 444 5.36 -48.34 58.25
N ASN A 445 6.17 -49.11 57.50
CA ASN A 445 6.69 -50.46 57.84
C ASN A 445 5.85 -51.75 57.59
N LYS A 446 6.25 -52.58 56.60
CA LYS A 446 6.90 -53.92 56.79
C LYS A 446 7.04 -54.83 55.54
N ARG A 447 8.25 -55.41 55.46
CA ARG A 447 8.69 -56.76 54.99
C ARG A 447 9.21 -56.99 53.56
N LYS A 448 10.47 -57.47 53.55
CA LYS A 448 11.34 -57.90 52.44
C LYS A 448 10.80 -59.11 51.65
N LYS A 449 10.98 -59.08 50.33
CA LYS A 449 11.22 -60.27 49.48
C LYS A 449 12.11 -59.89 48.30
N VAL A 450 13.01 -60.80 47.93
CA VAL A 450 14.20 -60.60 47.09
C VAL A 450 13.93 -60.94 45.61
N ILE A 451 14.46 -60.06 44.73
CA ILE A 451 14.81 -60.16 43.29
C ILE A 451 13.68 -60.22 42.23
N ASN A 452 13.55 -59.10 41.50
CA ASN A 452 13.76 -59.00 40.04
C ASN A 452 13.82 -57.51 39.66
N TYR A 453 14.86 -57.07 38.94
CA TYR A 453 14.93 -55.71 38.42
C TYR A 453 13.78 -55.52 37.42
N ARG A 454 12.72 -54.86 37.89
CA ARG A 454 11.62 -54.35 37.10
C ARG A 454 11.87 -52.85 37.01
N CYS A 455 12.28 -52.40 35.83
CA CYS A 455 12.48 -50.98 35.54
C CYS A 455 11.20 -50.20 35.89
N PRO A 456 11.30 -49.00 36.48
CA PRO A 456 10.13 -48.23 36.92
C PRO A 456 9.17 -47.95 35.75
N LYS A 457 7.87 -48.15 35.99
CA LYS A 457 6.80 -47.68 35.11
C LYS A 457 6.79 -46.16 35.14
N PHE A 458 7.24 -45.51 34.07
CA PHE A 458 7.40 -44.07 34.07
C PHE A 458 7.35 -43.51 32.66
N PHE A 459 6.24 -43.68 31.94
CA PHE A 459 5.89 -42.87 30.75
C PHE A 459 4.42 -43.12 30.39
N GLN A 460 3.52 -42.33 30.96
CA GLN A 460 2.17 -42.14 30.44
C GLN A 460 2.05 -40.68 29.98
N ASN A 461 1.68 -40.49 28.71
CA ASN A 461 1.12 -39.25 28.17
C ASN A 461 2.11 -38.14 27.76
N ASN A 462 2.97 -38.38 26.77
CA ASN A 462 3.58 -37.30 25.99
C ASN A 462 2.87 -37.17 24.62
N PHE A 463 2.57 -35.93 24.21
CA PHE A 463 1.84 -35.60 22.98
C PHE A 463 2.79 -34.95 21.98
N ILE A 464 2.81 -35.44 20.74
CA ILE A 464 3.65 -34.88 19.68
C ILE A 464 2.76 -34.32 18.56
N LEU A 465 2.93 -33.04 18.25
CA LEU A 465 2.22 -32.35 17.17
C LEU A 465 3.14 -32.08 15.99
N ILE A 466 2.70 -32.43 14.78
CA ILE A 466 3.38 -32.07 13.53
C ILE A 466 2.47 -31.16 12.71
N MET A 467 2.98 -30.00 12.31
CA MET A 467 2.25 -29.04 11.49
C MET A 467 3.07 -28.67 10.25
N GLN A 468 2.42 -28.69 9.08
CA GLN A 468 2.99 -28.29 7.79
C GLN A 468 2.11 -27.22 7.12
N SER A 469 2.76 -26.31 6.39
CA SER A 469 2.25 -25.09 5.70
C SER A 469 0.72 -24.87 5.53
N LEU A 470 0.28 -23.70 6.03
CA LEU A 470 -0.75 -22.71 5.63
C LEU A 470 -2.11 -23.04 4.99
N SER A 471 -2.64 -24.27 4.97
CA SER A 471 -4.10 -24.49 4.71
C SER A 471 -4.95 -24.78 5.96
N VAL A 472 -4.33 -24.69 7.14
CA VAL A 472 -4.94 -25.01 8.43
C VAL A 472 -6.06 -24.02 8.82
N TYR A 473 -6.02 -22.79 8.30
CA TYR A 473 -7.00 -21.75 8.64
C TYR A 473 -8.44 -22.10 8.22
N ALA A 474 -8.63 -22.89 7.15
CA ALA A 474 -9.96 -23.24 6.67
C ALA A 474 -10.61 -24.43 7.40
N ARG A 475 -9.84 -25.29 8.08
CA ARG A 475 -10.36 -26.52 8.70
C ARG A 475 -10.41 -26.51 10.23
N LEU A 476 -9.57 -25.73 10.91
CA LEU A 476 -9.72 -25.51 12.36
C LEU A 476 -11.01 -24.73 12.67
N PHE A 477 -11.33 -23.71 11.88
CA PHE A 477 -12.58 -22.95 12.04
C PHE A 477 -13.85 -23.76 11.71
N ALA A 478 -13.77 -24.68 10.74
CA ALA A 478 -14.92 -25.51 10.35
C ALA A 478 -15.24 -26.64 11.34
N ARG A 479 -14.33 -26.98 12.26
CA ARG A 479 -14.53 -28.04 13.27
C ARG A 479 -14.85 -27.53 14.69
N ALA A 480 -14.67 -26.24 14.96
CA ALA A 480 -15.05 -25.63 16.23
C ALA A 480 -16.58 -25.38 16.36
N ILE A 481 -17.36 -25.55 15.30
CA ILE A 481 -18.84 -25.46 15.32
C ILE A 481 -19.44 -26.83 15.01
N SER A 482 -19.32 -27.77 15.96
CA SER A 482 -20.21 -28.94 16.09
C SER A 482 -19.74 -29.76 17.29
N SER A 483 -19.98 -29.23 18.49
CA SER A 483 -19.97 -30.04 19.70
C SER A 483 -21.14 -31.02 19.67
N THR A 484 -20.87 -32.32 19.71
CA THR A 484 -21.44 -33.27 20.69
C THR A 484 -20.93 -34.70 20.44
N GLU A 485 -20.50 -35.31 21.54
CA GLU A 485 -20.36 -36.76 21.79
C GLU A 485 -19.17 -37.52 21.18
N ALA A 486 -18.23 -37.81 22.08
CA ALA A 486 -17.28 -38.90 21.98
C ALA A 486 -17.98 -40.23 22.32
N GLU A 487 -17.76 -41.27 21.51
CA GLU A 487 -17.20 -42.58 21.93
C GLU A 487 -17.25 -43.63 20.80
N HIS A 488 -16.10 -44.29 20.61
CA HIS A 488 -15.89 -45.67 20.12
C HIS A 488 -16.34 -46.15 18.71
N ILE A 489 -15.31 -46.44 17.90
CA ILE A 489 -15.13 -47.66 17.06
C ILE A 489 -16.05 -47.82 15.83
N LEU A 490 -15.54 -47.51 14.62
CA LEU A 490 -15.38 -48.47 13.50
C LEU A 490 -14.87 -47.81 12.20
N PHE A 491 -13.72 -48.31 11.74
CA PHE A 491 -13.26 -48.21 10.37
C PHE A 491 -14.07 -49.17 9.48
N ASN A 492 -14.27 -48.78 8.22
CA ASN A 492 -14.79 -49.53 7.06
C ASN A 492 -16.28 -49.41 6.69
N GLY A 493 -16.48 -48.81 5.51
CA GLY A 493 -17.47 -49.30 4.55
C GLY A 493 -18.54 -48.29 4.16
N LEU A 494 -18.26 -47.47 3.12
CA LEU A 494 -19.18 -47.19 2.00
C LEU A 494 -18.63 -46.10 1.07
N LEU A 495 -17.65 -46.48 0.24
CA LEU A 495 -17.76 -46.17 -1.19
C LEU A 495 -18.51 -47.35 -1.81
N ARG A 496 -19.71 -47.12 -2.36
CA ARG A 496 -20.23 -47.94 -3.46
C ARG A 496 -21.13 -47.14 -4.40
N LEU A 497 -20.86 -47.42 -5.69
CA LEU A 497 -21.54 -47.06 -6.94
C LEU A 497 -21.06 -45.70 -7.51
N SER A 498 -20.38 -45.62 -8.66
CA SER A 498 -20.19 -46.51 -9.82
C SER A 498 -18.95 -46.03 -10.62
N SER A 499 -18.12 -46.79 -11.34
CA SER A 499 -18.24 -48.13 -11.94
C SER A 499 -16.86 -48.65 -12.42
N SER A 500 -16.73 -50.00 -12.45
CA SER A 500 -15.91 -50.85 -13.37
C SER A 500 -14.37 -50.71 -13.32
N THR A 501 -13.53 -51.75 -13.17
CA THR A 501 -13.69 -53.21 -13.04
C THR A 501 -12.41 -53.80 -12.43
N VAL A 502 -12.61 -54.86 -11.65
CA VAL A 502 -11.71 -55.71 -10.89
C VAL A 502 -10.73 -56.52 -11.76
N HIS A 503 -9.50 -56.71 -11.27
CA HIS A 503 -8.87 -58.04 -11.26
C HIS A 503 -8.17 -58.29 -9.91
N THR A 504 -8.76 -59.21 -9.15
CA THR A 504 -8.22 -59.80 -7.91
C THR A 504 -7.42 -61.04 -8.28
N THR A 505 -6.25 -61.23 -7.66
CA THR A 505 -5.72 -62.56 -7.35
C THR A 505 -5.33 -62.61 -5.88
N GLN A 506 -6.15 -63.34 -5.12
CA GLN A 506 -5.80 -63.85 -3.80
C GLN A 506 -4.87 -65.05 -3.97
N THR A 507 -3.83 -65.12 -3.13
CA THR A 507 -3.48 -66.38 -2.46
C THR A 507 -2.91 -66.07 -1.07
N SER A 508 -3.77 -66.24 -0.08
CA SER A 508 -3.46 -66.42 1.33
C SER A 508 -2.76 -67.75 1.56
N ASN A 509 -1.76 -67.77 2.44
CA ASN A 509 -1.77 -68.75 3.54
C ASN A 509 -0.95 -68.25 4.73
N ASN A 510 -1.58 -68.44 5.88
CA ASN A 510 -1.19 -67.99 7.21
C ASN A 510 0.16 -68.55 7.66
N LEU A 511 0.93 -67.71 8.35
CA LEU A 511 1.73 -68.13 9.48
C LEU A 511 1.57 -67.10 10.59
N ALA A 512 0.76 -67.47 11.57
CA ALA A 512 0.76 -66.86 12.87
C ALA A 512 2.16 -67.07 13.48
N ILE A 513 2.81 -65.98 13.85
CA ILE A 513 3.91 -66.02 14.81
C ILE A 513 3.38 -65.37 16.08
N THR A 514 2.96 -66.22 17.01
CA THR A 514 2.76 -65.86 18.40
C THR A 514 4.12 -65.98 19.10
N TYR A 515 4.64 -64.87 19.64
CA TYR A 515 5.67 -64.93 20.69
C TYR A 515 5.05 -64.60 22.05
N PRO A 516 5.56 -65.20 23.13
CA PRO A 516 4.92 -65.25 24.44
C PRO A 516 5.29 -64.04 25.28
N SER A 517 4.31 -63.56 26.07
CA SER A 517 4.49 -62.84 27.34
C SER A 517 5.21 -61.48 27.34
N THR A 518 4.62 -60.52 28.09
CA THR A 518 5.28 -59.34 28.69
C THR A 518 5.86 -58.26 27.78
N ALA A 519 5.07 -57.23 27.44
CA ALA A 519 5.50 -55.82 27.40
C ALA A 519 4.25 -54.92 27.24
N ILE A 520 4.05 -54.00 28.17
CA ILE A 520 2.95 -53.02 28.16
C ILE A 520 3.18 -52.04 27.00
N LYS A 521 2.16 -51.80 26.17
CA LYS A 521 2.19 -50.82 25.07
C LYS A 521 2.36 -49.40 25.66
N HIS A 522 3.43 -48.71 25.32
CA HIS A 522 3.61 -47.27 25.58
C HIS A 522 2.85 -46.48 24.52
N ALA A 523 1.95 -45.59 24.93
CA ALA A 523 1.12 -44.79 24.03
C ALA A 523 1.64 -43.34 24.01
N VAL A 524 2.39 -42.99 22.96
CA VAL A 524 2.61 -41.59 22.56
C VAL A 524 1.41 -41.20 21.70
N HIS A 525 0.69 -40.15 22.10
CA HIS A 525 -0.44 -39.63 21.33
C HIS A 525 0.09 -38.65 20.28
N LEU A 526 0.14 -39.14 19.04
CA LEU A 526 0.62 -38.37 17.89
C LEU A 526 -0.56 -37.71 17.18
N VAL A 527 -0.51 -36.39 17.02
CA VAL A 527 -1.46 -35.61 16.23
C VAL A 527 -0.72 -35.02 15.04
N THR A 528 -0.99 -35.52 13.83
CA THR A 528 -0.47 -34.96 12.59
C THR A 528 -1.51 -34.07 11.93
N VAL A 529 -1.13 -32.83 11.63
CA VAL A 529 -1.94 -31.90 10.84
C VAL A 529 -1.16 -31.59 9.57
N SER A 530 -1.41 -32.39 8.52
CA SER A 530 -0.78 -32.18 7.20
C SER A 530 -1.75 -31.54 6.22
N SER A 531 -1.17 -30.70 5.37
CA SER A 531 -1.79 -29.95 4.28
C SER A 531 -0.99 -30.29 3.02
N GLY A 532 -1.44 -31.27 2.23
CA GLY A 532 -0.79 -31.63 0.96
C GLY A 532 -0.96 -33.10 0.55
N TYR A 533 -2.06 -33.42 -0.12
CA TYR A 533 -2.17 -34.65 -0.90
C TYR A 533 -1.39 -34.45 -2.22
N SER A 534 -0.35 -35.24 -2.47
CA SER A 534 0.07 -35.57 -3.84
C SER A 534 -0.38 -36.99 -4.10
N SER A 535 -1.34 -37.16 -5.02
CA SER A 535 -1.73 -38.46 -5.54
C SER A 535 -0.61 -39.00 -6.42
N HIS A 536 -0.06 -40.17 -6.07
CA HIS A 536 0.82 -40.93 -6.95
C HIS A 536 0.11 -41.33 -8.25
N ASP A 537 0.79 -41.15 -9.38
CA ASP A 537 0.84 -42.14 -10.45
C ASP A 537 2.32 -42.45 -10.73
N ASN A 538 2.66 -43.74 -10.74
CA ASN A 538 4.00 -44.26 -11.02
C ASN A 538 4.42 -43.96 -12.47
N ASN A 539 5.04 -42.81 -12.74
CA ASN A 539 5.70 -42.54 -14.01
C ASN A 539 7.20 -42.30 -13.81
N GLU A 540 8.01 -43.08 -14.53
CA GLU A 540 9.46 -42.96 -14.59
C GLU A 540 9.88 -41.56 -15.05
N TYR A 541 10.66 -40.85 -14.22
CA TYR A 541 11.34 -39.63 -14.63
C TYR A 541 12.63 -40.00 -15.39
N GLU A 542 12.59 -39.95 -16.72
CA GLU A 542 13.80 -40.08 -17.55
C GLU A 542 14.59 -38.76 -17.56
N CYS A 543 15.71 -38.73 -16.84
CA CYS A 543 16.72 -37.69 -16.97
C CYS A 543 17.58 -37.99 -18.22
N ILE A 544 17.25 -37.39 -19.37
CA ILE A 544 18.02 -37.60 -20.60
C ILE A 544 19.35 -36.81 -20.52
N ILE A 545 20.44 -37.49 -20.16
CA ILE A 545 21.79 -36.95 -20.33
C ILE A 545 22.20 -37.12 -21.81
N GLN A 546 21.90 -36.14 -22.67
CA GLN A 546 22.51 -36.11 -24.00
C GLN A 546 23.96 -35.60 -23.90
N THR A 547 24.89 -36.55 -23.89
CA THR A 547 26.31 -36.26 -24.07
C THR A 547 26.58 -35.84 -25.53
N LYS A 548 26.61 -34.53 -25.80
CA LYS A 548 27.49 -33.90 -26.83
C LYS A 548 27.45 -32.37 -26.81
N ARG A 549 28.59 -31.80 -26.37
CA ARG A 549 29.15 -30.46 -26.65
C ARG A 549 28.22 -29.22 -26.57
N ARG A 550 28.52 -28.41 -25.53
CA ARG A 550 28.29 -26.96 -25.35
C ARG A 550 26.82 -26.51 -25.43
N ASN A 551 26.31 -26.15 -24.26
CA ASN A 551 25.01 -25.53 -23.95
C ASN A 551 23.80 -26.47 -24.13
N SER A 552 23.36 -27.09 -23.05
CA SER A 552 22.06 -27.76 -22.98
C SER A 552 21.43 -27.56 -21.60
N LEU A 553 20.26 -26.91 -21.58
CA LEU A 553 19.37 -26.79 -20.43
C LEU A 553 18.83 -28.19 -20.06
N ILE A 554 18.76 -28.49 -18.77
CA ILE A 554 18.12 -29.71 -18.24
C ILE A 554 16.63 -29.40 -18.13
N GLU A 555 15.79 -30.06 -18.94
CA GLU A 555 14.34 -29.95 -18.86
C GLU A 555 13.78 -31.12 -18.03
N GLN A 556 13.21 -30.80 -16.86
CA GLN A 556 12.26 -31.67 -16.18
C GLN A 556 10.83 -31.30 -16.64
N LYS A 557 10.03 -32.29 -17.06
CA LYS A 557 8.65 -32.04 -17.51
C LYS A 557 7.73 -31.73 -16.32
N SER A 558 7.05 -30.60 -16.38
CA SER A 558 6.08 -30.12 -15.38
C SER A 558 4.77 -30.91 -15.38
N HIS A 559 4.29 -31.30 -14.20
CA HIS A 559 2.94 -31.85 -14.00
C HIS A 559 1.84 -30.76 -14.15
N PRO A 560 0.63 -31.09 -14.66
CA PRO A 560 -0.40 -30.11 -15.03
C PRO A 560 -1.37 -29.70 -13.88
N SER A 561 -1.02 -29.92 -12.61
CA SER A 561 -1.87 -29.56 -11.46
C SER A 561 -1.15 -28.60 -10.51
N ASN A 562 -1.55 -27.32 -10.52
CA ASN A 562 -1.01 -26.21 -9.72
C ASN A 562 -1.29 -26.28 -8.20
N VAL A 563 -1.13 -27.44 -7.56
CA VAL A 563 -1.24 -27.55 -6.09
C VAL A 563 -0.05 -28.37 -5.60
N TYR A 564 0.97 -27.67 -5.11
CA TYR A 564 2.16 -28.27 -4.52
C TYR A 564 2.16 -28.01 -3.01
N GLY A 565 2.51 -29.02 -2.21
CA GLY A 565 2.93 -28.84 -0.82
C GLY A 565 4.45 -29.00 -0.80
N ASP A 566 5.16 -27.93 -0.46
CA ASP A 566 6.63 -27.84 -0.54
C ASP A 566 7.31 -28.56 0.63
N ASP A 567 6.58 -28.67 1.74
CA ASP A 567 7.03 -29.30 2.98
C ASP A 567 6.91 -30.83 2.93
N ALA A 568 7.84 -31.50 3.61
CA ALA A 568 7.81 -32.94 3.84
C ALA A 568 8.00 -33.26 5.32
N PHE A 569 7.53 -34.43 5.74
CA PHE A 569 7.75 -34.93 7.09
C PHE A 569 7.89 -36.44 7.08
N PHE A 570 8.54 -36.98 8.11
CA PHE A 570 8.50 -38.41 8.39
C PHE A 570 8.28 -38.66 9.87
N ILE A 571 7.79 -39.87 10.13
CA ILE A 571 7.65 -40.42 11.47
C ILE A 571 8.05 -41.88 11.37
N THR A 572 8.96 -42.32 12.23
CA THR A 572 9.30 -43.73 12.35
C THR A 572 9.58 -44.09 13.80
N LYS A 573 9.31 -45.36 14.13
CA LYS A 573 9.55 -45.91 15.46
C LYS A 573 10.73 -46.84 15.38
N HIS A 574 11.71 -46.63 16.25
CA HIS A 574 12.88 -47.48 16.35
C HIS A 574 12.99 -48.04 17.77
N ARG A 575 13.75 -49.13 17.95
CA ARG A 575 13.89 -49.81 19.26
C ARG A 575 14.34 -48.88 20.39
N LEU A 576 15.10 -47.82 20.09
CA LEU A 576 15.65 -46.89 21.07
C LEU A 576 14.74 -45.67 21.35
N GLY A 577 13.84 -45.32 20.42
CA GLY A 577 13.12 -44.05 20.47
C GLY A 577 12.19 -43.82 19.29
N ASP A 578 11.35 -42.79 19.43
CA ASP A 578 10.48 -42.29 18.36
C ASP A 578 11.20 -41.16 17.61
N PHE A 579 11.24 -41.24 16.27
CA PHE A 579 11.92 -40.29 15.40
C PHE A 579 10.91 -39.54 14.54
N LEU A 580 11.11 -38.23 14.45
CA LEU A 580 10.31 -37.31 13.66
C LEU A 580 11.22 -36.37 12.89
N GLY A 581 10.79 -35.98 11.69
CA GLY A 581 11.48 -34.94 10.95
C GLY A 581 10.52 -34.14 10.10
N VAL A 582 10.84 -32.86 9.91
CA VAL A 582 10.18 -31.95 8.98
C VAL A 582 11.24 -31.29 8.10
N ALA A 583 10.87 -30.98 6.87
CA ALA A 583 11.69 -30.20 5.95
C ALA A 583 10.80 -29.25 5.16
N ASP A 584 11.22 -28.01 5.03
CA ASP A 584 10.55 -27.02 4.19
C ASP A 584 11.31 -26.84 2.86
N GLY A 585 10.62 -27.10 1.75
CA GLY A 585 11.18 -27.00 0.41
C GLY A 585 11.14 -25.56 -0.10
N VAL A 586 12.26 -25.05 -0.60
CA VAL A 586 12.35 -23.64 -0.99
C VAL A 586 11.54 -23.34 -2.27
N GLY A 587 10.43 -22.62 -2.10
CA GLY A 587 9.49 -22.31 -3.19
C GLY A 587 10.09 -21.56 -4.39
N GLY A 588 11.22 -20.85 -4.22
CA GLY A 588 11.90 -20.12 -5.29
C GLY A 588 12.33 -20.99 -6.48
N TRP A 589 12.55 -22.29 -6.28
CA TRP A 589 12.87 -23.23 -7.35
C TRP A 589 11.78 -23.35 -8.43
N ARG A 590 10.53 -22.99 -8.10
CA ARG A 590 9.42 -22.98 -9.05
C ARG A 590 9.64 -22.01 -10.22
N GLU A 591 10.35 -20.90 -10.00
CA GLU A 591 10.70 -19.96 -11.07
C GLU A 591 11.65 -20.57 -12.12
N HIS A 592 12.36 -21.62 -11.73
CA HIS A 592 13.25 -22.39 -12.59
C HIS A 592 12.61 -23.68 -13.13
N GLY A 593 11.30 -23.86 -12.94
CA GLY A 593 10.57 -25.05 -13.38
C GLY A 593 10.89 -26.31 -12.57
N ILE A 594 11.49 -26.15 -11.39
CA ILE A 594 11.87 -27.23 -10.48
C ILE A 594 10.82 -27.33 -9.37
N ASP A 595 10.37 -28.56 -9.09
CA ASP A 595 9.40 -28.83 -8.03
C ASP A 595 10.11 -28.89 -6.66
N PRO A 596 9.89 -27.91 -5.76
CA PRO A 596 10.57 -27.85 -4.46
C PRO A 596 10.18 -29.00 -3.52
N SER A 597 9.02 -29.61 -3.73
CA SER A 597 8.53 -30.72 -2.91
C SER A 597 9.34 -32.00 -3.12
N LEU A 598 10.00 -32.15 -4.28
CA LEU A 598 10.82 -33.32 -4.57
C LEU A 598 12.02 -33.40 -3.64
N PHE A 599 12.71 -32.28 -3.42
CA PHE A 599 13.90 -32.24 -2.59
C PHE A 599 13.58 -32.56 -1.13
N SER A 600 12.60 -31.87 -0.54
CA SER A 600 12.19 -32.06 0.86
C SER A 600 11.68 -33.48 1.11
N ARG A 601 10.86 -34.05 0.21
CA ARG A 601 10.36 -35.43 0.30
C ARG A 601 11.47 -36.45 0.21
N SER A 602 12.32 -36.35 -0.81
CA SER A 602 13.45 -37.27 -0.97
C SER A 602 14.38 -37.24 0.24
N LEU A 603 14.64 -36.05 0.81
CA LEU A 603 15.46 -35.91 2.01
C LEU A 603 14.83 -36.62 3.22
N MET A 604 13.53 -36.40 3.47
CA MET A 604 12.81 -37.03 4.57
C MET A 604 12.70 -38.56 4.39
N ASP A 605 12.45 -39.04 3.17
CA ASP A 605 12.41 -40.47 2.85
C ASP A 605 13.78 -41.14 3.00
N ALA A 606 14.86 -40.47 2.60
CA ALA A 606 16.23 -40.95 2.81
C ALA A 606 16.56 -41.07 4.31
N CYS A 607 16.22 -40.04 5.10
CA CYS A 607 16.41 -40.07 6.55
C CYS A 607 15.61 -41.20 7.21
N LYS A 608 14.34 -41.37 6.83
CA LYS A 608 13.49 -42.46 7.32
C LYS A 608 14.08 -43.84 6.97
N SER A 609 14.47 -44.05 5.72
CA SER A 609 15.06 -45.30 5.24
C SER A 609 16.37 -45.65 5.98
N LEU A 610 17.18 -44.64 6.29
CA LEU A 610 18.41 -44.83 7.07
C LEU A 610 18.13 -45.27 8.51
N ILE A 611 17.06 -44.79 9.14
CA ILE A 611 16.61 -45.22 10.47
C ILE A 611 16.11 -46.65 10.43
N ASP A 612 15.30 -47.00 9.43
CA ASP A 612 14.71 -48.33 9.32
C ASP A 612 15.76 -49.42 9.02
N ASN A 613 16.85 -49.07 8.31
CA ASN A 613 17.88 -50.00 7.85
C ASN A 613 19.13 -50.10 8.74
N LYS A 614 19.29 -49.28 9.80
CA LYS A 614 20.50 -49.28 10.64
C LYS A 614 20.20 -49.50 12.12
N LEU A 615 21.15 -50.16 12.80
CA LEU A 615 21.32 -50.07 14.24
C LEU A 615 21.90 -48.69 14.56
N ILE A 616 21.04 -47.69 14.70
CA ILE A 616 21.41 -46.33 15.08
C ILE A 616 21.55 -46.26 16.61
N ASP A 617 22.63 -45.65 17.12
CA ASP A 617 22.76 -45.25 18.53
C ASP A 617 22.10 -43.87 18.72
N LEU A 618 21.30 -43.69 19.78
CA LEU A 618 20.62 -42.41 20.02
C LEU A 618 21.55 -41.43 20.73
N ASN A 619 22.19 -40.55 19.95
CA ASN A 619 22.88 -39.39 20.47
C ASN A 619 22.76 -38.21 19.49
N PRO A 620 23.03 -36.97 19.95
CA PRO A 620 22.93 -35.74 19.16
C PRO A 620 23.72 -35.81 17.84
N SER A 621 24.97 -36.25 17.92
CA SER A 621 25.87 -36.41 16.77
C SER A 621 25.34 -37.41 15.73
N THR A 622 24.56 -38.40 16.15
CA THR A 622 23.95 -39.37 15.24
C THR A 622 22.78 -38.80 14.45
N LEU A 623 21.99 -37.87 15.01
CA LEU A 623 20.94 -37.18 14.24
C LEU A 623 21.54 -36.25 13.19
N LYS A 624 22.64 -35.57 13.53
CA LYS A 624 23.42 -34.81 12.55
C LYS A 624 23.99 -35.71 11.46
N GLU A 625 24.58 -36.85 11.83
CA GLU A 625 25.08 -37.83 10.87
C GLU A 625 23.97 -38.42 9.99
N LEU A 626 22.75 -38.58 10.52
CA LEU A 626 21.58 -39.01 9.77
C LEU A 626 21.24 -38.00 8.68
N LEU A 627 21.19 -36.71 9.02
CA LEU A 627 20.97 -35.63 8.04
C LEU A 627 22.07 -35.61 6.99
N SER A 628 23.35 -35.72 7.40
CA SER A 628 24.49 -35.78 6.47
C SER A 628 24.42 -36.97 5.52
N LYS A 629 24.05 -38.15 6.03
CA LYS A 629 23.90 -39.38 5.22
C LYS A 629 22.70 -39.30 4.29
N GLY A 630 21.58 -38.74 4.75
CA GLY A 630 20.39 -38.50 3.93
C GLY A 630 20.72 -37.58 2.76
N TYR A 631 21.33 -36.43 3.04
CA TYR A 631 21.76 -35.49 2.01
C TYR A 631 22.77 -36.09 1.02
N LYS A 632 23.73 -36.90 1.51
CA LYS A 632 24.69 -37.61 0.66
C LYS A 632 24.00 -38.63 -0.27
N GLN A 633 22.95 -39.31 0.21
CA GLN A 633 22.17 -40.22 -0.64
C GLN A 633 21.47 -39.48 -1.77
N LEU A 634 20.99 -38.25 -1.54
CA LEU A 634 20.42 -37.40 -2.59
C LEU A 634 21.48 -36.97 -3.62
N LEU A 635 22.70 -36.67 -3.19
CA LEU A 635 23.82 -36.34 -4.09
C LEU A 635 24.27 -37.51 -4.97
N GLU A 636 24.11 -38.75 -4.49
CA GLU A 636 24.50 -39.98 -5.17
C GLU A 636 23.34 -40.65 -5.93
N ASP A 637 22.14 -40.07 -5.89
CA ASP A 637 20.96 -40.61 -6.56
C ASP A 637 21.13 -40.58 -8.09
N LYS A 638 20.63 -41.63 -8.76
CA LYS A 638 20.61 -41.72 -10.23
C LYS A 638 19.60 -40.76 -10.84
N GLN A 639 18.57 -40.38 -10.09
CA GLN A 639 17.66 -39.30 -10.44
C GLN A 639 18.28 -37.98 -10.00
N CYS A 640 18.46 -37.04 -10.94
CA CYS A 640 19.00 -35.72 -10.62
C CYS A 640 17.94 -34.92 -9.83
N ILE A 641 18.05 -34.95 -8.51
CA ILE A 641 17.19 -34.17 -7.59
C ILE A 641 17.84 -32.79 -7.44
N ILE A 642 17.20 -31.78 -8.02
CA ILE A 642 17.62 -30.38 -7.91
C ILE A 642 16.64 -29.69 -6.98
N GLY A 643 17.13 -28.86 -6.08
CA GLY A 643 16.29 -28.12 -5.13
C GLY A 643 17.05 -27.78 -3.86
N SER A 644 16.33 -27.23 -2.89
CA SER A 644 16.84 -26.99 -1.55
C SER A 644 15.74 -27.08 -0.50
N SER A 645 16.14 -27.36 0.75
CA SER A 645 15.23 -27.35 1.89
C SER A 645 15.94 -27.05 3.21
N THR A 646 15.18 -26.53 4.17
CA THR A 646 15.54 -26.58 5.59
C THR A 646 15.18 -27.95 6.15
N ALA A 647 15.69 -28.31 7.33
CA ALA A 647 15.41 -29.61 7.93
C ALA A 647 15.55 -29.60 9.45
N CYS A 648 14.53 -30.08 10.16
CA CYS A 648 14.56 -30.33 11.59
C CYS A 648 14.24 -31.80 11.86
N ILE A 649 15.15 -32.51 12.55
CA ILE A 649 14.98 -33.90 12.98
C ILE A 649 15.01 -33.95 14.50
N VAL A 650 14.06 -34.66 15.09
CA VAL A 650 13.89 -34.85 16.53
C VAL A 650 13.79 -36.33 16.83
N ALA A 651 14.47 -36.77 17.89
CA ALA A 651 14.39 -38.12 18.39
C ALA A 651 14.18 -38.13 19.89
N LEU A 652 13.08 -38.75 20.32
CA LEU A 652 12.73 -38.93 21.72
C LEU A 652 13.24 -40.28 22.22
N HIS A 653 14.18 -40.26 23.15
CA HIS A 653 14.73 -41.48 23.75
C HIS A 653 13.73 -42.08 24.76
N ASN A 654 13.33 -43.33 24.54
CA ASN A 654 12.25 -43.96 25.32
C ASN A 654 12.63 -44.24 26.79
N GLU A 655 13.91 -44.53 27.08
CA GLU A 655 14.38 -44.85 28.44
C GLU A 655 14.89 -43.63 29.22
N GLU A 656 15.75 -42.80 28.60
CA GLU A 656 16.44 -41.68 29.26
C GLU A 656 15.62 -40.39 29.39
N ARG A 657 14.45 -40.29 28.75
CA ARG A 657 13.64 -39.05 28.69
C ARG A 657 14.34 -37.85 28.07
N ILE A 658 15.26 -38.10 27.16
CA ILE A 658 16.00 -37.04 26.48
C ILE A 658 15.48 -36.89 25.05
N LEU A 659 15.17 -35.65 24.69
CA LEU A 659 14.90 -35.22 23.34
C LEU A 659 16.21 -34.78 22.69
N HIS A 660 16.70 -35.54 21.72
CA HIS A 660 17.83 -35.15 20.89
C HIS A 660 17.32 -34.53 19.60
N THR A 661 17.93 -33.43 19.16
CA THR A 661 17.48 -32.74 17.94
C THR A 661 18.65 -32.34 17.07
N ALA A 662 18.43 -32.28 15.76
CA ALA A 662 19.33 -31.67 14.79
C ALA A 662 18.50 -30.77 13.88
N ASN A 663 18.77 -29.46 13.92
CA ASN A 663 18.06 -28.45 13.16
C ASN A 663 18.99 -27.72 12.20
N LEU A 664 18.58 -27.54 10.95
CA LEU A 664 19.27 -26.75 9.94
C LEU A 664 18.26 -25.81 9.27
N GLY A 665 18.40 -24.51 9.55
CA GLY A 665 17.52 -23.46 9.03
C GLY A 665 16.57 -22.90 10.08
N ASP A 666 15.40 -22.48 9.62
CA ASP A 666 14.28 -21.87 10.37
C ASP A 666 13.08 -22.82 10.59
N SER A 667 13.12 -24.03 10.00
CA SER A 667 12.39 -25.16 10.56
C SER A 667 12.77 -25.34 12.04
N GLY A 668 11.88 -25.93 12.84
CA GLY A 668 12.11 -25.92 14.28
C GLY A 668 11.19 -26.78 15.11
N PHE A 669 11.43 -26.73 16.42
CA PHE A 669 10.61 -27.41 17.42
C PHE A 669 10.50 -26.58 18.71
N VAL A 670 9.40 -26.78 19.43
CA VAL A 670 9.20 -26.27 20.79
C VAL A 670 8.76 -27.38 21.73
N VAL A 671 9.18 -27.29 22.98
CA VAL A 671 8.72 -28.14 24.09
C VAL A 671 7.88 -27.27 25.02
N ILE A 672 6.65 -27.70 25.27
CA ILE A 672 5.67 -26.96 26.06
C ILE A 672 5.29 -27.78 27.28
N ARG A 673 5.44 -27.17 28.45
CA ARG A 673 5.10 -27.75 29.75
C ARG A 673 4.13 -26.85 30.48
N LYS A 674 3.02 -27.41 30.99
CA LYS A 674 2.00 -26.66 31.75
C LYS A 674 1.58 -25.33 31.07
N ASN A 675 1.42 -25.36 29.74
CA ASN A 675 1.07 -24.19 28.92
C ASN A 675 2.14 -23.07 28.88
N THR A 676 3.41 -23.43 29.05
CA THR A 676 4.57 -22.53 28.90
C THR A 676 5.63 -23.20 28.04
N ILE A 677 6.31 -22.43 27.18
CA ILE A 677 7.41 -22.95 26.36
C ILE A 677 8.64 -23.06 27.25
N VAL A 678 9.14 -24.28 27.44
CA VAL A 678 10.32 -24.57 28.28
C VAL A 678 11.59 -24.76 27.45
N HIS A 679 11.44 -25.07 26.17
CA HIS A 679 12.56 -25.19 25.24
C HIS A 679 12.13 -24.87 23.80
N ARG A 680 13.06 -24.31 23.01
CA ARG A 680 12.84 -23.91 21.62
C ARG A 680 14.12 -24.16 20.82
N SER A 681 13.98 -24.60 19.57
CA SER A 681 15.07 -24.68 18.61
C SER A 681 15.68 -23.32 18.33
N GLN A 682 17.00 -23.27 18.21
CA GLN A 682 17.67 -22.10 17.67
C GLN A 682 17.51 -22.06 16.15
N GLU A 683 16.98 -20.96 15.63
CA GLU A 683 16.90 -20.68 14.20
C GLU A 683 18.28 -20.33 13.64
N GLN A 684 18.56 -20.79 12.42
CA GLN A 684 19.82 -20.55 11.72
C GLN A 684 19.53 -19.81 10.41
N GLN A 685 20.01 -18.57 10.31
CA GLN A 685 19.86 -17.73 9.13
C GLN A 685 21.18 -17.03 8.79
N HIS A 686 21.52 -16.90 7.50
CA HIS A 686 22.69 -16.14 7.04
C HIS A 686 22.46 -14.64 7.20
N TYR A 687 21.24 -14.21 6.93
CA TYR A 687 20.67 -12.88 7.11
C TYR A 687 19.14 -13.04 7.08
N PHE A 688 18.41 -11.96 7.35
CA PHE A 688 16.96 -11.98 7.46
C PHE A 688 16.27 -12.66 6.26
N ASN A 689 15.38 -13.62 6.55
CA ASN A 689 14.62 -14.41 5.57
C ASN A 689 15.50 -15.23 4.59
N SER A 690 16.68 -15.64 5.07
CA SER A 690 17.61 -16.48 4.33
C SER A 690 18.15 -17.58 5.24
N PRO A 691 17.33 -18.62 5.51
CA PRO A 691 17.72 -19.71 6.38
C PRO A 691 18.89 -20.51 5.81
N PHE A 692 19.59 -21.19 6.70
CA PHE A 692 20.52 -22.23 6.32
C PHE A 692 19.75 -23.35 5.64
N GLN A 693 20.25 -23.82 4.49
CA GLN A 693 19.52 -24.78 3.67
C GLN A 693 20.46 -25.75 2.96
N LEU A 694 20.04 -27.00 2.86
CA LEU A 694 20.70 -27.99 2.01
C LEU A 694 20.27 -27.75 0.58
N ALA A 695 21.20 -27.79 -0.39
CA ALA A 695 20.86 -27.52 -1.78
C ALA A 695 21.70 -28.31 -2.79
N ILE A 696 21.05 -28.84 -3.83
CA ILE A 696 21.70 -29.46 -4.98
C ILE A 696 21.45 -28.58 -6.21
N HIS A 697 22.52 -28.08 -6.83
CA HIS A 697 22.44 -27.11 -7.94
C HIS A 697 22.68 -27.74 -9.32
N PRO A 698 22.06 -27.19 -10.38
CA PRO A 698 22.28 -27.65 -11.75
C PRO A 698 23.61 -27.12 -12.32
N THR A 699 24.74 -27.77 -12.00
CA THR A 699 26.07 -27.66 -12.66
C THR A 699 26.73 -26.28 -12.84
N VAL A 700 26.07 -25.17 -12.55
CA VAL A 700 26.62 -23.82 -12.55
C VAL A 700 26.76 -23.40 -11.10
N LYS A 701 28.01 -23.22 -10.64
CA LYS A 701 28.30 -22.58 -9.36
C LYS A 701 27.94 -21.11 -9.47
N ASP A 702 26.67 -20.77 -9.27
CA ASP A 702 26.25 -19.40 -9.05
C ASP A 702 26.58 -19.04 -7.59
N PRO A 703 27.47 -18.06 -7.33
CA PRO A 703 27.80 -17.65 -5.97
C PRO A 703 26.63 -17.01 -5.20
N ARG A 704 25.47 -16.82 -5.83
CA ARG A 704 24.23 -16.33 -5.20
C ARG A 704 23.33 -17.45 -4.66
N LEU A 705 23.60 -18.70 -4.99
CA LEU A 705 22.81 -19.83 -4.50
C LEU A 705 23.43 -20.35 -3.19
N ILE A 706 22.62 -20.41 -2.14
CA ILE A 706 23.03 -20.87 -0.82
C ILE A 706 22.96 -22.39 -0.78
N ALA A 707 24.06 -23.01 -0.38
CA ALA A 707 24.16 -24.45 -0.14
C ALA A 707 25.02 -24.69 1.09
N ASP A 708 24.37 -24.99 2.20
CA ASP A 708 25.02 -25.21 3.47
C ASP A 708 25.44 -26.68 3.66
N SER A 709 26.50 -26.88 4.45
CA SER A 709 26.85 -28.22 4.88
C SER A 709 25.87 -28.70 5.95
N PRO A 710 25.41 -29.97 5.90
CA PRO A 710 24.73 -30.61 7.04
C PRO A 710 25.52 -30.51 8.35
N ASP A 711 26.83 -30.31 8.27
CA ASP A 711 27.69 -30.13 9.43
C ASP A 711 27.42 -28.82 10.20
N LEU A 712 26.64 -27.90 9.65
CA LEU A 712 26.24 -26.65 10.29
C LEU A 712 24.97 -26.80 11.14
N ALA A 713 24.29 -27.96 11.09
CA ALA A 713 23.08 -28.18 11.86
C ALA A 713 23.32 -27.99 13.36
N SER A 714 22.45 -27.20 14.00
CA SER A 714 22.40 -27.00 15.44
C SER A 714 21.87 -28.27 16.11
N VAL A 715 22.60 -28.76 17.12
CA VAL A 715 22.27 -30.02 17.78
C VAL A 715 22.10 -29.77 19.27
N THR A 716 20.95 -30.13 19.83
CA THR A 716 20.66 -29.95 21.25
C THR A 716 20.15 -31.24 21.88
N SER A 717 20.17 -31.27 23.22
CA SER A 717 19.58 -32.32 24.03
C SER A 717 18.82 -31.69 25.17
N PHE A 718 17.56 -32.08 25.35
CA PHE A 718 16.69 -31.52 26.37
C PHE A 718 15.97 -32.63 27.12
N HIS A 719 15.92 -32.53 28.45
CA HIS A 719 15.24 -33.51 29.29
C HIS A 719 13.73 -33.20 29.32
N VAL A 720 12.92 -34.13 28.82
CA VAL A 720 11.46 -33.99 28.78
C VAL A 720 10.81 -34.62 30.02
N GLU A 721 9.71 -34.00 30.44
CA GLU A 721 8.86 -34.50 31.52
C GLU A 721 7.59 -35.13 30.97
N GLU A 722 6.86 -35.78 31.87
CA GLU A 722 5.57 -36.38 31.58
C GLU A 722 4.51 -35.28 31.36
N ASN A 723 3.70 -35.40 30.30
CA ASN A 723 2.77 -34.38 29.81
C ASN A 723 3.41 -33.16 29.14
N ASP A 724 4.68 -33.26 28.74
CA ASP A 724 5.26 -32.29 27.81
C ASP A 724 4.65 -32.48 26.41
N PHE A 725 4.32 -31.36 25.77
CA PHE A 725 3.93 -31.31 24.37
C PHE A 725 5.16 -30.96 23.53
N ILE A 726 5.49 -31.80 22.55
CA ILE A 726 6.58 -31.54 21.61
C ILE A 726 5.95 -31.17 20.28
N VAL A 727 6.18 -29.95 19.81
CA VAL A 727 5.67 -29.47 18.53
C VAL A 727 6.84 -29.31 17.58
N ILE A 728 6.77 -29.96 16.42
CA ILE A 728 7.75 -29.83 15.34
C ILE A 728 7.05 -29.28 14.09
N ALA A 729 7.63 -28.26 13.48
CA ALA A 729 7.03 -27.59 12.33
C ALA A 729 8.06 -26.85 11.47
N THR A 730 7.62 -26.51 10.26
CA THR A 730 8.32 -25.62 9.32
C THR A 730 8.06 -24.15 9.66
N ASP A 731 8.81 -23.25 9.02
CA ASP A 731 8.68 -21.78 9.08
C ASP A 731 7.23 -21.29 8.93
N GLY A 732 6.41 -21.97 8.12
CA GLY A 732 5.00 -21.68 7.94
C GLY A 732 4.17 -21.68 9.23
N LEU A 733 4.60 -22.37 10.29
CA LEU A 733 4.01 -22.23 11.63
C LEU A 733 4.64 -21.07 12.41
N TRP A 734 5.97 -21.02 12.44
CA TRP A 734 6.75 -20.14 13.32
C TRP A 734 6.63 -18.67 12.93
N ASP A 735 6.55 -18.37 11.63
CA ASP A 735 6.41 -17.00 11.11
C ASP A 735 4.98 -16.47 11.23
N ASN A 736 3.99 -17.38 11.25
CA ASN A 736 2.58 -17.02 11.09
C ASN A 736 1.77 -17.08 12.40
N LEU A 737 2.26 -17.78 13.43
CA LEU A 737 1.55 -17.89 14.71
C LEU A 737 2.41 -17.40 15.88
N PRO A 738 1.95 -16.36 16.61
CA PRO A 738 2.56 -15.98 17.88
C PRO A 738 2.45 -17.13 18.90
N ASP A 739 3.44 -17.21 19.79
CA ASP A 739 3.52 -18.21 20.86
C ASP A 739 2.24 -18.30 21.70
N ALA A 740 1.61 -17.17 22.00
CA ALA A 740 0.36 -17.12 22.75
C ALA A 740 -0.78 -17.91 22.05
N THR A 741 -0.84 -17.83 20.72
CA THR A 741 -1.83 -18.56 19.91
C THR A 741 -1.52 -20.05 19.87
N ILE A 742 -0.24 -20.41 19.69
CA ILE A 742 0.20 -21.82 19.72
C ILE A 742 -0.16 -22.46 21.07
N LEU A 743 0.12 -21.75 22.18
CA LEU A 743 -0.23 -22.18 23.52
C LEU A 743 -1.76 -22.28 23.72
N ALA A 744 -2.52 -21.32 23.21
CA ALA A 744 -3.99 -21.33 23.30
C ALA A 744 -4.62 -22.53 22.56
N GLU A 745 -4.07 -22.90 21.40
CA GLU A 745 -4.52 -24.08 20.64
C GLU A 745 -4.15 -25.39 21.35
N ILE A 746 -2.93 -25.50 21.88
CA ILE A 746 -2.48 -26.69 22.61
C ILE A 746 -3.29 -26.87 23.90
N LYS A 747 -3.70 -25.78 24.56
CA LYS A 747 -4.58 -25.82 25.73
C LYS A 747 -5.94 -26.46 25.46
N GLN A 748 -6.44 -26.41 24.22
CA GLN A 748 -7.70 -27.05 23.83
C GLN A 748 -7.56 -28.57 23.68
N ILE A 749 -6.33 -29.09 23.56
CA ILE A 749 -6.05 -30.52 23.47
C ILE A 749 -6.22 -31.13 24.85
N LYS A 750 -7.36 -31.82 25.06
CA LYS A 750 -7.62 -32.55 26.30
C LYS A 750 -6.62 -33.70 26.43
N VAL A 751 -5.71 -33.57 27.40
CA VAL A 751 -4.86 -34.67 27.89
C VAL A 751 -5.78 -35.65 28.61
N SER A 752 -6.08 -36.78 27.97
CA SER A 752 -6.90 -37.86 28.53
C SER A 752 -6.10 -38.78 29.44
#